data_AF-A0A3B5MT35-F1
#
_entry.id   AF-A0A3B5MT35-F1
#
_cell.length_a   1.000
_cell.length_b   1.000
_cell.length_c   1.000
_cell.angle_alpha   90.00
_cell.angle_beta   90.00
_cell.angle_gamma   90.00
#
_symmetry.space_group_name_H-M   'P 1'
#
loop_
_entity.id
_entity.type
_entity.pdbx_description
1 polymer ?
#
loop_
_entity_poly.entity_id
_entity_poly.type
_entity_poly.pdbx_seq_one_letter_code
_entity_poly.pdbx_strand_id
1 'polypeptide(L)'
;MRAYLRYVLLIIICSVCYSVNYLPLPRVRKETLCTTKLFRYYQNVCTVSYSFVWWDWPRWEKEIDWMALNGINLPLAFTGQEALWQEVYRALGLNESELEEFFSGPAFLAWNRMANMDKFGGPLPQSWHVNQLYLQFKILERMRAFGMIPVLPAFSGNVPRGILRLYPKANVTRLGPWAHFNCSFSCSYILDPRDPLFLQIGTLYLSEVVKQFGTDHIYNTDTFNEMTPPSSDPTYLSAVSRSVFASMTAVDPNAIWLMQGWLFFSDQAFWKPPQIQALLHGVPLGRMIVLDLFAEADPVFTYTESFYGQPFIWCMLNNFGGNNGFFGTIESINSGPFKALNFPNSTLVGIGMTPEGIEQNPVIYELMSELAWRKEPVNLAKWVSLYAVRRYGGMNDNLTAAWKLLFTSVYNCTVAGYVNHNHSPLVRRPSFRMRTDLWYDPADLFEAWRLFMEAAPSFMTKETFQYDLVDVTRQVLQVLTSSFYQDIADAFANKKMPELLTVGGVLVYDLLPELNRLLSSNQNFLLGTWLERAQSKALNEREAQLYDMNARNQVTLWGPSGEILDYANKQWGGLIEDYYAQRWGLFVQMLVECLDRGLPYKQDTFNQAVFQVEQGFIYNGRKYPTKPQGDTYEIAHRIFLKYYPQKIHKNKLDWANNNWW
;
A
#
# COMPACT_ATOMS: atom_id res chain seq x y z
N MET A 1 18.59 -17.76 11.77
CA MET A 1 18.14 -17.06 12.99
C MET A 1 16.62 -17.05 13.16
N ARG A 2 15.82 -16.50 12.23
CA ARG A 2 14.35 -16.48 12.35
C ARG A 2 13.71 -17.86 12.54
N ALA A 3 14.14 -18.89 11.80
CA ALA A 3 13.62 -20.25 12.00
C ALA A 3 13.83 -20.75 13.44
N TYR A 4 14.98 -20.45 14.04
CA TYR A 4 15.24 -20.75 15.45
C TYR A 4 14.32 -19.94 16.36
N LEU A 5 14.22 -18.62 16.17
CA LEU A 5 13.32 -17.78 16.95
C LEU A 5 11.87 -18.27 16.87
N ARG A 6 11.41 -18.69 15.69
CA ARG A 6 10.02 -19.07 15.43
C ARG A 6 9.67 -20.48 15.89
N TYR A 7 10.47 -21.48 15.53
CA TYR A 7 10.14 -22.89 15.78
C TYR A 7 10.68 -23.41 17.11
N VAL A 8 11.65 -22.72 17.70
CA VAL A 8 12.32 -23.14 18.93
C VAL A 8 11.97 -22.21 20.09
N LEU A 9 12.03 -20.89 19.87
CA LEU A 9 11.71 -19.89 20.90
C LEU A 9 10.26 -19.40 20.85
N LEU A 10 9.48 -19.80 19.84
CA LEU A 10 8.11 -19.36 19.62
C LEU A 10 7.93 -17.82 19.55
N ILE A 11 8.91 -17.11 18.98
CA ILE A 11 8.93 -15.65 18.82
C ILE A 11 8.40 -15.25 17.43
N ILE A 12 7.64 -14.15 17.37
CA ILE A 12 7.24 -13.49 16.11
C ILE A 12 8.14 -12.28 15.82
N ILE A 13 8.45 -12.11 14.54
CA ILE A 13 9.13 -10.94 13.99
C ILE A 13 8.21 -10.35 12.93
N CYS A 14 7.50 -9.28 13.26
CA CYS A 14 6.57 -8.64 12.33
C CYS A 14 6.90 -7.16 12.13
N SER A 15 6.54 -6.61 10.97
CA SER A 15 6.69 -5.19 10.63
C SER A 15 6.04 -4.21 11.61
N VAL A 16 5.03 -4.66 12.37
CA VAL A 16 4.24 -3.84 13.30
C VAL A 16 4.76 -3.90 14.75
N CYS A 17 5.37 -5.01 15.17
CA CYS A 17 5.84 -5.22 16.53
C CYS A 17 6.99 -6.24 16.55
N TYR A 18 8.03 -5.93 17.33
CA TYR A 18 9.04 -6.90 17.76
C TYR A 18 8.75 -7.24 19.22
N SER A 19 8.23 -8.44 19.51
CA SER A 19 8.18 -8.92 20.88
C SER A 19 9.33 -9.89 21.10
N VAL A 20 10.32 -9.48 21.89
CA VAL A 20 11.37 -10.36 22.38
C VAL A 20 11.18 -10.52 23.87
N ASN A 21 10.74 -11.71 24.31
CA ASN A 21 10.91 -12.10 25.72
C ASN A 21 12.17 -12.96 25.81
N TYR A 22 13.10 -12.56 26.68
CA TYR A 22 14.29 -13.34 27.00
C TYR A 22 13.87 -14.65 27.67
N LEU A 23 14.10 -15.76 26.98
CA LEU A 23 13.95 -17.13 27.50
C LEU A 23 15.31 -17.85 27.40
N PRO A 24 15.61 -18.81 28.30
CA PRO A 24 16.80 -19.65 28.18
C PRO A 24 16.78 -20.42 26.85
N LEU A 25 17.90 -20.38 26.12
CA LEU A 25 18.04 -20.91 24.76
C LEU A 25 17.89 -22.44 24.73
N PRO A 26 16.84 -23.01 24.09
CA PRO A 26 16.68 -24.44 23.95
C PRO A 26 17.76 -25.01 23.04
N ARG A 27 18.22 -26.23 23.36
CA ARG A 27 19.20 -26.97 22.57
C ARG A 27 18.52 -27.57 21.34
N VAL A 28 19.07 -27.32 20.15
CA VAL A 28 18.48 -27.76 18.87
C VAL A 28 19.43 -28.73 18.18
N ARG A 29 18.87 -29.77 17.55
CA ARG A 29 19.64 -30.66 16.67
C ARG A 29 19.93 -29.95 15.35
N LYS A 30 21.08 -30.21 14.73
CA LYS A 30 21.46 -29.54 13.46
C LYS A 30 20.38 -29.79 12.40
N GLU A 31 19.76 -28.72 11.92
CA GLU A 31 18.81 -28.73 10.80
C GLU A 31 19.31 -27.79 9.69
N THR A 32 19.17 -28.23 8.44
CA THR A 32 19.54 -27.44 7.25
C THR A 32 18.27 -27.15 6.45
N LEU A 33 17.95 -25.88 6.28
CA LEU A 33 16.85 -25.40 5.43
C LEU A 33 17.44 -24.75 4.18
N CYS A 34 17.12 -25.30 3.00
CA CYS A 34 17.50 -24.74 1.71
C CYS A 34 16.25 -24.36 0.93
N THR A 35 16.30 -23.24 0.23
CA THR A 35 15.22 -22.77 -0.66
C THR A 35 15.69 -22.79 -2.11
N THR A 36 14.80 -23.20 -3.00
CA THR A 36 15.01 -23.22 -4.46
C THR A 36 14.64 -21.89 -5.12
N LYS A 37 14.07 -20.95 -4.36
CA LYS A 37 13.69 -19.62 -4.85
C LYS A 37 14.96 -18.76 -4.86
N LEU A 38 15.44 -18.37 -6.03
CA LEU A 38 16.65 -17.54 -6.15
C LEU A 38 16.43 -16.19 -5.49
N PHE A 39 15.29 -15.56 -5.79
CA PHE A 39 14.92 -14.25 -5.26
C PHE A 39 13.74 -14.29 -4.29
N ARG A 40 13.87 -13.49 -3.24
CA ARG A 40 12.83 -13.12 -2.29
C ARG A 40 12.76 -11.61 -2.32
N TYR A 41 11.85 -11.11 -3.15
CA TYR A 41 11.72 -9.71 -3.49
C TYR A 41 10.84 -8.96 -2.49
N TYR A 42 11.14 -7.69 -2.24
CA TYR A 42 10.30 -6.84 -1.40
C TYR A 42 10.24 -5.41 -1.90
N GLN A 43 9.05 -4.82 -1.71
CA GLN A 43 8.61 -3.44 -1.92
C GLN A 43 7.87 -3.24 -3.25
N ASN A 44 6.91 -2.33 -3.23
CA ASN A 44 6.32 -1.73 -4.40
C ASN A 44 6.97 -0.34 -4.61
N VAL A 45 6.99 0.15 -5.84
CA VAL A 45 7.35 1.55 -6.10
C VAL A 45 6.44 2.53 -5.35
N CYS A 46 5.18 2.15 -5.08
CA CYS A 46 4.24 2.93 -4.27
C CYS A 46 4.61 2.98 -2.76
N THR A 47 5.28 1.95 -2.23
CA THR A 47 5.59 1.85 -0.78
C THR A 47 6.48 3.00 -0.30
N VAL A 48 7.31 3.52 -1.19
CA VAL A 48 8.18 4.68 -0.91
C VAL A 48 7.37 5.93 -0.54
N SER A 49 6.16 6.07 -1.08
CA SER A 49 5.30 7.23 -0.87
C SER A 49 4.30 6.98 0.25
N TYR A 50 3.62 5.83 0.25
CA TYR A 50 2.57 5.54 1.25
C TYR A 50 3.09 5.09 2.61
N SER A 51 4.38 4.75 2.74
CA SER A 51 4.94 4.28 4.00
C SER A 51 6.29 4.91 4.32
N PHE A 52 7.23 4.92 3.38
CA PHE A 52 8.64 5.23 3.70
C PHE A 52 9.00 6.72 3.65
N VAL A 53 8.17 7.56 3.04
CA VAL A 53 8.48 8.96 2.71
C VAL A 53 9.01 9.76 3.90
N TRP A 54 8.50 9.51 5.11
CA TRP A 54 8.93 10.23 6.31
C TRP A 54 9.88 9.44 7.21
N TRP A 55 10.44 8.33 6.75
CA TRP A 55 11.35 7.50 7.55
C TRP A 55 12.72 8.13 7.72
N ASP A 56 13.27 7.99 8.92
CA ASP A 56 14.65 8.24 9.24
C ASP A 56 15.48 6.95 9.19
N TRP A 57 16.77 7.07 9.47
CA TRP A 57 17.67 5.91 9.51
C TRP A 57 17.24 4.85 10.53
N PRO A 58 16.93 5.18 11.82
CA PRO A 58 16.45 4.19 12.78
C PRO A 58 15.24 3.36 12.31
N ARG A 59 14.28 3.96 11.59
CA ARG A 59 13.15 3.18 11.04
C ARG A 59 13.57 2.30 9.86
N TRP A 60 14.45 2.78 8.98
CA TRP A 60 15.00 1.99 7.88
C TRP A 60 15.86 0.81 8.36
N GLU A 61 16.69 1.02 9.37
CA GLU A 61 17.50 -0.03 9.98
C GLU A 61 16.64 -1.19 10.48
N LYS A 62 15.54 -0.88 11.19
CA LYS A 62 14.55 -1.87 11.62
C LYS A 62 13.93 -2.62 10.43
N GLU A 63 13.56 -1.91 9.37
CA GLU A 63 12.99 -2.54 8.18
C GLU A 63 13.98 -3.50 7.52
N ILE A 64 15.25 -3.11 7.39
CA ILE A 64 16.29 -3.96 6.77
C ILE A 64 16.57 -5.18 7.67
N ASP A 65 16.57 -5.02 8.99
CA ASP A 65 16.66 -6.15 9.92
C ASP A 65 15.44 -7.09 9.77
N TRP A 66 14.23 -6.55 9.60
CA TRP A 66 13.03 -7.35 9.29
C TRP A 66 13.17 -8.07 7.95
N MET A 67 13.65 -7.39 6.91
CA MET A 67 13.91 -7.98 5.59
C MET A 67 14.87 -9.17 5.72
N ALA A 68 16.00 -8.99 6.41
CA ALA A 68 17.01 -10.03 6.61
C ALA A 68 16.44 -11.23 7.39
N LEU A 69 15.68 -10.98 8.45
CA LEU A 69 15.00 -12.03 9.22
C LEU A 69 13.99 -12.79 8.36
N ASN A 70 13.31 -12.10 7.44
CA ASN A 70 12.35 -12.71 6.51
C ASN A 70 13.01 -13.38 5.29
N GLY A 71 14.34 -13.27 5.16
CA GLY A 71 15.10 -13.87 4.07
C GLY A 71 15.04 -13.08 2.77
N ILE A 72 14.55 -11.83 2.79
CA ILE A 72 14.55 -10.95 1.63
C ILE A 72 16.00 -10.74 1.17
N ASN A 73 16.22 -10.88 -0.14
CA ASN A 73 17.54 -10.66 -0.76
C ASN A 73 17.49 -9.80 -2.02
N LEU A 74 16.31 -9.35 -2.46
CA LEU A 74 16.16 -8.46 -3.61
C LEU A 74 15.20 -7.29 -3.27
N PRO A 75 15.58 -6.35 -2.39
CA PRO A 75 14.77 -5.17 -2.06
C PRO A 75 14.96 -4.03 -3.08
N LEU A 76 13.92 -3.22 -3.31
CA LEU A 76 14.09 -1.92 -3.98
C LEU A 76 14.89 -0.94 -3.10
N ALA A 77 15.67 -0.05 -3.73
CA ALA A 77 16.43 0.99 -3.05
C ALA A 77 16.38 2.31 -3.84
N PHE A 78 15.26 3.02 -3.72
CA PHE A 78 14.90 4.19 -4.54
C PHE A 78 15.13 5.55 -3.87
N THR A 79 15.60 5.55 -2.62
CA THR A 79 15.79 6.75 -1.82
C THR A 79 16.83 7.68 -2.47
N GLY A 80 16.54 8.98 -2.53
CA GLY A 80 17.48 10.00 -3.00
C GLY A 80 17.67 10.10 -4.51
N GLN A 81 16.95 9.33 -5.33
CA GLN A 81 17.13 9.35 -6.78
C GLN A 81 16.87 10.72 -7.44
N GLU A 82 15.99 11.56 -6.85
CA GLU A 82 15.76 12.92 -7.32
C GLU A 82 17.00 13.81 -7.21
N ALA A 83 17.88 13.57 -6.23
CA ALA A 83 19.15 14.30 -6.11
C ALA A 83 20.07 14.02 -7.31
N LEU A 84 20.11 12.77 -7.77
CA LEU A 84 20.91 12.38 -8.94
C LEU A 84 20.31 12.94 -10.22
N TRP A 85 18.98 12.91 -10.36
CA TRP A 85 18.31 13.57 -11.48
C TRP A 85 18.54 15.08 -11.50
N GLN A 86 18.51 15.74 -10.33
CA GLN A 86 18.81 17.16 -10.20
C GLN A 86 20.22 17.48 -10.73
N GLU A 87 21.22 16.69 -10.40
CA GLU A 87 22.59 16.85 -10.91
C GLU A 87 22.68 16.65 -12.43
N VAL A 88 22.08 15.57 -12.94
CA VAL A 88 22.07 15.25 -14.38
C VAL A 88 21.40 16.36 -15.18
N TYR A 89 20.22 16.82 -14.76
CA TYR A 89 19.48 17.86 -15.48
C TYR A 89 20.15 19.23 -15.39
N ARG A 90 20.77 19.58 -14.25
CA ARG A 90 21.62 20.79 -14.17
C ARG A 90 22.80 20.71 -15.13
N ALA A 91 23.47 19.56 -15.21
CA ALA A 91 24.58 19.35 -16.14
C ALA A 91 24.16 19.47 -17.62
N LEU A 92 22.91 19.12 -17.94
CA LEU A 92 22.32 19.32 -19.27
C LEU A 92 21.92 20.79 -19.55
N GLY A 93 21.82 21.63 -18.52
CA GLY A 93 21.49 23.06 -18.65
C GLY A 93 20.05 23.43 -18.30
N LEU A 94 19.34 22.60 -17.53
CA LEU A 94 18.06 22.99 -16.95
C LEU A 94 18.26 24.03 -15.84
N ASN A 95 17.32 24.97 -15.75
CA ASN A 95 17.29 25.94 -14.66
C ASN A 95 16.45 25.41 -13.48
N GLU A 96 16.56 26.07 -12.32
CA GLU A 96 15.84 25.64 -11.11
C GLU A 96 14.32 25.61 -11.29
N SER A 97 13.73 26.62 -11.96
CA SER A 97 12.27 26.63 -12.18
C SER A 97 11.78 25.44 -13.02
N GLU A 98 12.59 24.95 -13.97
CA GLU A 98 12.26 23.76 -14.76
C GLU A 98 12.33 22.47 -13.94
N LEU A 99 13.19 22.42 -12.91
CA LEU A 99 13.29 21.30 -11.97
C LEU A 99 12.13 21.34 -10.96
N GLU A 100 11.78 22.52 -10.48
CA GLU A 100 10.62 22.75 -9.60
C GLU A 100 9.29 22.40 -10.28
N GLU A 101 9.20 22.54 -11.61
CA GLU A 101 8.05 22.10 -12.39
C GLU A 101 8.04 20.59 -12.67
N PHE A 102 9.16 19.89 -12.52
CA PHE A 102 9.27 18.46 -12.83
C PHE A 102 8.98 17.58 -11.62
N PHE A 103 9.64 17.85 -10.49
CA PHE A 103 9.48 17.02 -9.31
C PHE A 103 8.18 17.31 -8.57
N SER A 104 7.46 16.26 -8.20
CA SER A 104 6.34 16.35 -7.27
C SER A 104 6.81 16.50 -5.83
N GLY A 105 5.89 16.74 -4.91
CA GLY A 105 6.16 16.71 -3.47
C GLY A 105 6.55 15.32 -2.96
N PRO A 106 7.20 15.22 -1.80
CA PRO A 106 7.73 13.95 -1.30
C PRO A 106 6.72 12.80 -1.26
N ALA A 107 5.47 13.11 -0.89
CA ALA A 107 4.40 12.12 -0.75
C ALA A 107 3.87 11.59 -2.10
N PHE A 108 4.32 12.14 -3.23
CA PHE A 108 3.84 11.81 -4.57
C PHE A 108 4.96 11.33 -5.51
N LEU A 109 6.15 11.04 -4.97
CA LEU A 109 7.31 10.71 -5.80
C LEU A 109 7.20 9.36 -6.52
N ALA A 110 6.44 8.40 -5.99
CA ALA A 110 6.19 7.13 -6.68
C ALA A 110 5.62 7.38 -8.09
N TRP A 111 4.55 8.18 -8.18
CA TRP A 111 3.88 8.50 -9.45
C TRP A 111 4.66 9.47 -10.33
N ASN A 112 5.52 10.31 -9.75
CA ASN A 112 6.44 11.13 -10.54
C ASN A 112 7.52 10.28 -11.22
N ARG A 113 8.11 9.32 -10.50
CA ARG A 113 9.10 8.37 -11.05
C ARG A 113 8.51 7.49 -12.15
N MET A 114 7.25 7.07 -11.99
CA MET A 114 6.48 6.32 -12.99
C MET A 114 5.91 7.17 -14.13
N ALA A 115 6.22 8.48 -14.17
CA ALA A 115 5.77 9.41 -15.20
C ALA A 115 4.24 9.61 -15.28
N ASN A 116 3.51 9.39 -14.19
CA ASN A 116 2.08 9.64 -14.12
C ASN A 116 1.77 11.12 -13.82
N MET A 117 2.62 11.76 -13.01
CA MET A 117 2.40 13.13 -12.54
C MET A 117 3.70 13.91 -12.36
N ASP A 118 3.59 15.23 -12.32
CA ASP A 118 4.66 16.18 -12.06
C ASP A 118 4.15 17.32 -11.17
N LYS A 119 5.06 18.12 -10.60
CA LYS A 119 4.82 19.40 -9.90
C LYS A 119 3.98 19.38 -8.61
N PHE A 120 2.90 18.62 -8.53
CA PHE A 120 1.95 18.67 -7.42
C PHE A 120 2.62 18.28 -6.09
N GLY A 121 2.34 19.03 -5.03
CA GLY A 121 2.98 18.84 -3.73
C GLY A 121 4.38 19.42 -3.61
N GLY A 122 4.99 19.89 -4.71
CA GLY A 122 6.32 20.47 -4.75
C GLY A 122 6.34 21.99 -4.48
N PRO A 123 7.50 22.65 -4.68
CA PRO A 123 8.76 22.08 -5.14
C PRO A 123 9.48 21.24 -4.06
N LEU A 124 10.34 20.30 -4.46
CA LEU A 124 11.23 19.60 -3.53
C LEU A 124 12.30 20.55 -3.00
N PRO A 125 12.39 20.77 -1.67
CA PRO A 125 13.46 21.60 -1.10
C PRO A 125 14.84 20.96 -1.27
N GLN A 126 15.90 21.78 -1.36
CA GLN A 126 17.28 21.25 -1.44
C GLN A 126 17.65 20.37 -0.24
N SER A 127 17.09 20.66 0.94
CA SER A 127 17.24 19.84 2.15
C SER A 127 16.77 18.39 1.94
N TRP A 128 15.69 18.18 1.17
CA TRP A 128 15.20 16.86 0.81
C TRP A 128 16.24 16.08 0.03
N HIS A 129 16.77 16.66 -1.05
CA HIS A 129 17.78 16.01 -1.89
C HIS A 129 19.00 15.56 -1.08
N VAL A 130 19.54 16.44 -0.23
CA VAL A 130 20.72 16.14 0.60
C VAL A 130 20.41 15.04 1.63
N ASN A 131 19.30 15.15 2.35
CA ASN A 131 18.94 14.22 3.41
C ASN A 131 18.63 12.82 2.86
N GLN A 132 17.92 12.74 1.73
CA GLN A 132 17.57 11.46 1.11
C GLN A 132 18.81 10.79 0.48
N LEU A 133 19.72 11.56 -0.11
CA LEU A 133 20.98 11.03 -0.63
C LEU A 133 21.82 10.42 0.51
N TYR A 134 21.96 11.11 1.64
CA TYR A 134 22.65 10.58 2.82
C TYR A 134 21.99 9.31 3.38
N LEU A 135 20.65 9.29 3.43
CA LEU A 135 19.89 8.13 3.89
C LEU A 135 20.12 6.91 2.99
N GLN A 136 20.15 7.10 1.68
CA GLN A 136 20.38 6.02 0.71
C GLN A 136 21.75 5.34 0.89
N PHE A 137 22.81 6.11 1.18
CA PHE A 137 24.12 5.52 1.46
C PHE A 137 24.07 4.50 2.61
N LYS A 138 23.38 4.85 3.71
CA LYS A 138 23.22 3.94 4.85
C LYS A 138 22.37 2.72 4.53
N ILE A 139 21.29 2.92 3.77
CA ILE A 139 20.40 1.83 3.33
C ILE A 139 21.20 0.80 2.52
N LEU A 140 21.93 1.25 1.50
CA LEU A 140 22.70 0.39 0.62
C LEU A 140 23.82 -0.34 1.35
N GLU A 141 24.56 0.35 2.22
CA GLU A 141 25.61 -0.25 3.04
C GLU A 141 25.05 -1.41 3.88
N ARG A 142 23.93 -1.19 4.58
CA ARG A 142 23.33 -2.20 5.45
C ARG A 142 22.70 -3.36 4.67
N MET A 143 22.04 -3.09 3.54
CA MET A 143 21.50 -4.14 2.68
C MET A 143 22.62 -5.06 2.15
N ARG A 144 23.71 -4.47 1.63
CA ARG A 144 24.87 -5.22 1.12
C ARG A 144 25.60 -5.97 2.23
N ALA A 145 25.67 -5.42 3.45
CA ALA A 145 26.24 -6.13 4.60
C ALA A 145 25.47 -7.42 4.95
N PHE A 146 24.18 -7.49 4.66
CA PHE A 146 23.38 -8.72 4.78
C PHE A 146 23.40 -9.61 3.54
N GLY A 147 24.14 -9.24 2.49
CA GLY A 147 24.18 -9.96 1.22
C GLY A 147 22.90 -9.81 0.38
N MET A 148 22.11 -8.77 0.62
CA MET A 148 21.01 -8.39 -0.26
C MET A 148 21.57 -7.76 -1.54
N ILE A 149 20.77 -7.80 -2.61
CA ILE A 149 21.01 -7.18 -3.91
C ILE A 149 20.02 -6.01 -4.04
N PRO A 150 20.40 -4.78 -3.66
CA PRO A 150 19.55 -3.61 -3.82
C PRO A 150 19.27 -3.34 -5.30
N VAL A 151 17.99 -3.16 -5.64
CA VAL A 151 17.59 -2.78 -6.99
C VAL A 151 17.62 -1.26 -7.11
N LEU A 152 18.47 -0.76 -8.02
CA LEU A 152 18.66 0.68 -8.24
C LEU A 152 17.76 1.20 -9.38
N PRO A 153 17.43 2.50 -9.41
CA PRO A 153 16.59 3.07 -10.47
C PRO A 153 17.36 3.22 -11.79
N ALA A 154 16.64 3.20 -12.91
CA ALA A 154 17.14 3.53 -14.25
C ALA A 154 16.20 4.52 -14.96
N PHE A 155 16.57 4.94 -16.17
CA PHE A 155 15.80 5.90 -16.97
C PHE A 155 14.67 5.23 -17.74
N SER A 156 13.46 5.77 -17.61
CA SER A 156 12.24 5.27 -18.28
C SER A 156 11.94 5.94 -19.61
N GLY A 157 12.58 7.07 -19.93
CA GLY A 157 12.20 7.94 -21.05
C GLY A 157 11.43 9.20 -20.65
N ASN A 158 10.98 9.31 -19.40
CA ASN A 158 10.29 10.51 -18.90
C ASN A 158 11.26 11.67 -18.71
N VAL A 159 10.96 12.81 -19.32
CA VAL A 159 11.83 13.99 -19.32
C VAL A 159 11.09 15.26 -18.89
N PRO A 160 11.76 16.21 -18.22
CA PRO A 160 11.19 17.52 -17.93
C PRO A 160 10.95 18.33 -19.20
N ARG A 161 9.93 19.21 -19.17
CA ARG A 161 9.60 20.11 -20.30
C ARG A 161 10.81 20.94 -20.77
N GLY A 162 11.71 21.31 -19.88
CA GLY A 162 12.96 22.04 -20.19
C GLY A 162 13.85 21.35 -21.22
N ILE A 163 13.76 20.02 -21.38
CA ILE A 163 14.49 19.29 -22.43
C ILE A 163 14.08 19.76 -23.83
N LEU A 164 12.82 20.15 -24.05
CA LEU A 164 12.37 20.68 -25.35
C LEU A 164 13.01 22.04 -25.69
N ARG A 165 13.41 22.81 -24.68
CA ARG A 165 14.13 24.08 -24.87
C ARG A 165 15.58 23.82 -25.25
N LEU A 166 16.22 22.88 -24.58
CA LEU A 166 17.63 22.54 -24.79
C LEU A 166 17.86 21.74 -26.09
N TYR A 167 16.91 20.87 -26.41
CA TYR A 167 16.95 19.96 -27.55
C TYR A 167 15.67 20.10 -28.39
N PRO A 168 15.49 21.21 -29.14
CA PRO A 168 14.25 21.49 -29.87
C PRO A 168 13.95 20.53 -31.04
N LYS A 169 14.92 19.68 -31.40
CA LYS A 169 14.77 18.63 -32.42
C LYS A 169 14.47 17.24 -31.82
N ALA A 170 14.48 17.11 -30.49
CA ALA A 170 14.21 15.84 -29.84
C ALA A 170 12.77 15.40 -30.13
N ASN A 171 12.60 14.13 -30.50
CA ASN A 171 11.30 13.53 -30.72
C ASN A 171 10.68 13.14 -29.38
N VAL A 172 9.76 13.96 -28.89
CA VAL A 172 9.13 13.79 -27.57
C VAL A 172 7.62 13.76 -27.76
N THR A 173 6.97 12.76 -27.17
CA THR A 173 5.52 12.67 -27.13
C THR A 173 5.01 13.14 -25.78
N ARG A 174 4.03 14.04 -25.77
CA ARG A 174 3.28 14.38 -24.57
C ARG A 174 2.14 13.39 -24.38
N LEU A 175 2.13 12.66 -23.28
CA LEU A 175 1.09 11.67 -23.01
C LEU A 175 -0.21 12.32 -22.52
N GLY A 176 -1.27 11.50 -22.45
CA GLY A 176 -2.57 11.92 -21.90
C GLY A 176 -2.55 12.14 -20.39
N PRO A 177 -3.60 12.75 -19.83
CA PRO A 177 -3.77 12.92 -18.40
C PRO A 177 -3.94 11.57 -17.69
N TRP A 178 -3.36 11.44 -16.49
CA TRP A 178 -3.53 10.27 -15.62
C TRP A 178 -4.47 10.56 -14.44
N ALA A 179 -5.30 9.59 -14.07
CA ALA A 179 -6.21 9.59 -12.91
C ALA A 179 -6.90 10.93 -12.58
N HIS A 180 -7.50 11.55 -13.60
CA HIS A 180 -8.24 12.83 -13.52
C HIS A 180 -7.40 14.09 -13.31
N PHE A 181 -6.06 13.99 -13.18
CA PHE A 181 -5.20 15.17 -13.19
C PHE A 181 -5.24 15.84 -14.55
N ASN A 182 -5.30 17.17 -14.54
CA ASN A 182 -5.08 17.93 -15.77
C ASN A 182 -3.58 18.00 -16.10
N CYS A 183 -3.26 18.45 -17.31
CA CYS A 183 -1.88 18.53 -17.80
C CYS A 183 -0.99 19.59 -17.13
N SER A 184 -1.44 20.24 -16.04
CA SER A 184 -0.60 21.08 -15.17
C SER A 184 0.17 20.26 -14.13
N PHE A 185 -0.24 19.02 -13.90
CA PHE A 185 0.31 18.11 -12.90
C PHE A 185 0.50 16.68 -13.45
N SER A 186 0.38 16.50 -14.77
CA SER A 186 0.41 15.21 -15.47
C SER A 186 0.67 15.48 -16.96
N CYS A 187 0.32 14.54 -17.85
CA CYS A 187 0.62 14.61 -19.28
C CYS A 187 2.13 14.72 -19.53
N SER A 188 2.86 13.79 -18.91
CA SER A 188 4.32 13.70 -18.94
C SER A 188 4.88 13.65 -20.36
N TYR A 189 6.10 14.15 -20.50
CA TYR A 189 6.83 14.16 -21.76
C TYR A 189 7.71 12.92 -21.84
N ILE A 190 7.38 12.01 -22.76
CA ILE A 190 8.16 10.79 -23.00
C ILE A 190 9.00 10.97 -24.25
N LEU A 191 10.31 10.86 -24.09
CA LEU A 191 11.28 10.87 -25.18
C LEU A 191 11.14 9.58 -26.01
N ASP A 192 11.07 9.70 -27.33
CA ASP A 192 10.98 8.54 -28.21
C ASP A 192 12.22 7.66 -28.01
N PRO A 193 12.06 6.34 -27.81
CA PRO A 193 13.18 5.45 -27.56
C PRO A 193 14.22 5.42 -28.68
N ARG A 194 13.83 5.79 -29.91
CA ARG A 194 14.71 5.81 -31.09
C ARG A 194 15.47 7.13 -31.22
N ASP A 195 15.15 8.14 -30.41
CA ASP A 195 15.88 9.40 -30.39
C ASP A 195 17.27 9.18 -29.75
N PRO A 196 18.38 9.63 -30.37
CA PRO A 196 19.72 9.50 -29.80
C PRO A 196 19.86 10.09 -28.38
N LEU A 197 19.04 11.09 -28.05
CA LEU A 197 19.01 11.71 -26.72
C LEU A 197 18.57 10.72 -25.64
N PHE A 198 17.79 9.68 -25.97
CA PHE A 198 17.34 8.67 -25.02
C PHE A 198 18.53 7.93 -24.41
N LEU A 199 19.43 7.43 -25.27
CA LEU A 199 20.65 6.76 -24.85
C LEU A 199 21.54 7.73 -24.05
N GLN A 200 21.71 8.96 -24.53
CA GLN A 200 22.53 9.96 -23.85
C GLN A 200 22.06 10.24 -22.41
N ILE A 201 20.77 10.56 -22.22
CA ILE A 201 20.22 10.88 -20.89
C ILE A 201 20.26 9.64 -19.99
N GLY A 202 19.86 8.48 -20.52
CA GLY A 202 19.86 7.23 -19.75
C GLY A 202 21.26 6.84 -19.27
N THR A 203 22.27 6.95 -20.14
CA THR A 203 23.68 6.69 -19.78
C THR A 203 24.20 7.71 -18.77
N LEU A 204 23.88 9.01 -18.91
CA LEU A 204 24.30 10.03 -17.96
C LEU A 204 23.74 9.76 -16.55
N TYR A 205 22.44 9.48 -16.47
CA TYR A 205 21.79 9.18 -15.20
C TYR A 205 22.34 7.91 -14.56
N LEU A 206 22.40 6.81 -15.30
CA LEU A 206 22.88 5.56 -14.71
C LEU A 206 24.37 5.63 -14.34
N SER A 207 25.16 6.40 -15.08
CA SER A 207 26.55 6.67 -14.71
C SER A 207 26.65 7.40 -13.38
N GLU A 208 25.78 8.38 -13.13
CA GLU A 208 25.76 9.09 -11.83
C GLU A 208 25.26 8.17 -10.70
N VAL A 209 24.24 7.33 -10.94
CA VAL A 209 23.79 6.29 -10.01
C VAL A 209 24.95 5.36 -9.63
N VAL A 210 25.64 4.78 -10.61
CA VAL A 210 26.75 3.84 -10.37
C VAL A 210 27.95 4.54 -9.71
N LYS A 211 28.25 5.78 -10.10
CA LYS A 211 29.33 6.57 -9.49
C LYS A 211 29.08 6.85 -8.02
N GLN A 212 27.86 7.23 -7.64
CA GLN A 212 27.52 7.54 -6.27
C GLN A 212 27.34 6.28 -5.43
N PHE A 213 26.59 5.31 -5.94
CA PHE A 213 26.10 4.19 -5.13
C PHE A 213 26.80 2.85 -5.39
N GLY A 214 27.67 2.75 -6.40
CA GLY A 214 28.07 1.45 -6.94
C GLY A 214 26.89 0.73 -7.58
N THR A 215 27.02 -0.58 -7.81
CA THR A 215 25.92 -1.37 -8.37
C THR A 215 25.98 -2.84 -7.95
N ASP A 216 24.80 -3.47 -7.97
CA ASP A 216 24.59 -4.90 -7.80
C ASP A 216 23.91 -5.49 -9.06
N HIS A 217 24.05 -4.80 -10.19
CA HIS A 217 23.67 -5.18 -11.56
C HIS A 217 22.17 -5.30 -11.87
N ILE A 218 21.28 -5.03 -10.92
CA ILE A 218 19.83 -5.08 -11.14
C ILE A 218 19.23 -3.68 -11.04
N TYR A 219 18.53 -3.28 -12.10
CA TYR A 219 17.93 -1.95 -12.21
C TYR A 219 16.43 -2.03 -12.49
N ASN A 220 15.64 -1.19 -11.84
CA ASN A 220 14.20 -1.07 -12.10
C ASN A 220 13.87 0.27 -12.76
N THR A 221 12.98 0.20 -13.75
CA THR A 221 12.34 1.34 -14.39
C THR A 221 11.10 0.84 -15.13
N ASP A 222 10.06 1.67 -15.17
CA ASP A 222 8.77 1.33 -15.76
C ASP A 222 8.31 2.51 -16.64
N THR A 223 8.09 2.25 -17.94
CA THR A 223 7.86 3.32 -18.93
C THR A 223 6.38 3.69 -19.08
N PHE A 224 5.49 2.73 -18.92
CA PHE A 224 4.05 2.87 -19.24
C PHE A 224 3.16 2.33 -18.13
N ASN A 225 3.57 2.49 -16.87
CA ASN A 225 2.75 2.08 -15.73
C ASN A 225 1.49 2.95 -15.67
N GLU A 226 0.32 2.35 -15.92
CA GLU A 226 -0.98 3.04 -16.02
C GLU A 226 -1.04 4.17 -17.05
N MET A 227 -0.16 4.14 -18.05
CA MET A 227 -0.10 5.11 -19.12
C MET A 227 -0.18 4.36 -20.45
N THR A 228 -1.09 4.73 -21.34
CA THR A 228 -1.19 4.08 -22.65
C THR A 228 -0.01 4.49 -23.55
N PRO A 229 0.77 3.55 -24.11
CA PRO A 229 1.83 3.88 -25.05
C PRO A 229 1.28 4.59 -26.30
N PRO A 230 2.07 5.46 -26.96
CA PRO A 230 1.60 6.23 -28.11
C PRO A 230 1.38 5.39 -29.37
N SER A 231 1.85 4.14 -29.39
CA SER A 231 1.63 3.20 -30.49
C SER A 231 1.52 1.78 -29.96
N SER A 232 0.56 1.01 -30.49
CA SER A 232 0.41 -0.43 -30.25
C SER A 232 1.17 -1.30 -31.26
N ASP A 233 1.97 -0.69 -32.14
CA ASP A 233 2.84 -1.41 -33.08
C ASP A 233 3.91 -2.19 -32.30
N PRO A 234 3.97 -3.54 -32.45
CA PRO A 234 5.03 -4.37 -31.88
C PRO A 234 6.45 -3.84 -32.13
N THR A 235 6.71 -3.24 -33.30
CA THR A 235 8.04 -2.68 -33.64
C THR A 235 8.41 -1.53 -32.72
N TYR A 236 7.44 -0.66 -32.41
CA TYR A 236 7.62 0.44 -31.46
C TYR A 236 7.87 -0.07 -30.04
N LEU A 237 7.04 -1.00 -29.56
CA LEU A 237 7.17 -1.55 -28.20
C LEU A 237 8.49 -2.31 -27.99
N SER A 238 8.94 -3.05 -29.01
CA SER A 238 10.27 -3.69 -28.97
C SER A 238 11.41 -2.66 -28.93
N ALA A 239 11.27 -1.55 -29.65
CA ALA A 239 12.26 -0.46 -29.62
C ALA A 239 12.31 0.25 -28.26
N VAL A 240 11.18 0.40 -27.56
CA VAL A 240 11.14 0.93 -26.18
C VAL A 240 12.05 0.09 -25.29
N SER A 241 11.75 -1.21 -25.18
CA SER A 241 12.51 -2.12 -24.31
C SER A 241 13.98 -2.21 -24.69
N ARG A 242 14.29 -2.24 -25.99
CA ARG A 242 15.67 -2.28 -26.48
C ARG A 242 16.45 -1.03 -26.06
N SER A 243 15.83 0.14 -26.12
CA SER A 243 16.52 1.41 -25.85
C SER A 243 16.72 1.65 -24.36
N VAL A 244 15.72 1.29 -23.53
CA VAL A 244 15.85 1.24 -22.07
C VAL A 244 17.03 0.33 -21.69
N PHE A 245 17.02 -0.91 -22.20
CA PHE A 245 18.07 -1.87 -21.88
C PHE A 245 19.45 -1.50 -22.45
N ALA A 246 19.50 -0.88 -23.63
CA ALA A 246 20.74 -0.35 -24.20
C ALA A 246 21.35 0.75 -23.32
N SER A 247 20.51 1.65 -22.78
CA SER A 247 20.99 2.69 -21.85
C SER A 247 21.59 2.11 -20.57
N MET A 248 21.04 0.99 -20.08
CA MET A 248 21.59 0.28 -18.93
C MET A 248 22.94 -0.37 -19.26
N THR A 249 22.98 -1.15 -20.34
CA THR A 249 24.17 -1.93 -20.74
C THR A 249 25.32 -1.08 -21.27
N ALA A 250 25.05 0.16 -21.67
CA ALA A 250 26.08 1.14 -21.99
C ALA A 250 26.94 1.53 -20.76
N VAL A 251 26.41 1.41 -19.55
CA VAL A 251 27.13 1.69 -18.29
C VAL A 251 27.54 0.39 -17.59
N ASP A 252 26.65 -0.61 -17.56
CA ASP A 252 26.86 -1.88 -16.88
C ASP A 252 26.56 -3.08 -17.81
N PRO A 253 27.60 -3.72 -18.38
CA PRO A 253 27.43 -4.87 -19.27
C PRO A 253 26.70 -6.06 -18.64
N ASN A 254 26.62 -6.14 -17.31
CA ASN A 254 25.94 -7.21 -16.57
C ASN A 254 24.50 -6.84 -16.17
N ALA A 255 24.00 -5.67 -16.57
CA ALA A 255 22.68 -5.18 -16.19
C ALA A 255 21.56 -6.20 -16.44
N ILE A 256 20.70 -6.36 -15.44
CA ILE A 256 19.41 -7.05 -15.52
C ILE A 256 18.33 -6.01 -15.25
N TRP A 257 17.34 -5.95 -16.14
CA TRP A 257 16.20 -5.07 -15.96
C TRP A 257 15.10 -5.77 -15.17
N LEU A 258 14.78 -5.27 -13.99
CA LEU A 258 13.59 -5.65 -13.23
C LEU A 258 12.42 -4.75 -13.64
N MET A 259 11.33 -5.32 -14.15
CA MET A 259 10.17 -4.57 -14.67
C MET A 259 8.88 -5.00 -13.95
N GLN A 260 7.99 -4.06 -13.66
CA GLN A 260 6.65 -4.36 -13.14
C GLN A 260 5.76 -4.92 -14.26
N GLY A 261 5.11 -6.06 -14.01
CA GLY A 261 4.10 -6.64 -14.91
C GLY A 261 2.71 -6.01 -14.79
N TRP A 262 2.53 -5.00 -13.93
CA TRP A 262 1.21 -4.38 -13.65
C TRP A 262 0.52 -3.86 -14.90
N LEU A 263 1.26 -3.27 -15.83
CA LEU A 263 0.73 -2.73 -17.08
C LEU A 263 -0.06 -3.77 -17.91
N PHE A 264 0.35 -5.04 -17.86
CA PHE A 264 -0.33 -6.14 -18.55
C PHE A 264 -1.70 -6.47 -17.91
N PHE A 265 -1.84 -6.22 -16.61
CA PHE A 265 -3.11 -6.35 -15.89
C PHE A 265 -3.96 -5.08 -16.00
N SER A 266 -3.38 -3.90 -15.82
CA SER A 266 -4.11 -2.64 -15.69
C SER A 266 -4.75 -2.16 -17.00
N ASP A 267 -4.16 -2.50 -18.16
CA ASP A 267 -4.68 -2.13 -19.49
C ASP A 267 -4.63 -3.32 -20.45
N GLN A 268 -5.40 -4.37 -20.14
CA GLN A 268 -5.55 -5.57 -21.00
C GLN A 268 -6.12 -5.27 -22.38
N ALA A 269 -6.81 -4.13 -22.55
CA ALA A 269 -7.34 -3.72 -23.85
C ALA A 269 -6.21 -3.33 -24.82
N PHE A 270 -5.16 -2.68 -24.31
CA PHE A 270 -3.95 -2.34 -25.06
C PHE A 270 -2.98 -3.54 -25.13
N TRP A 271 -2.67 -4.15 -23.99
CA TRP A 271 -1.63 -5.18 -23.86
C TRP A 271 -2.12 -6.58 -24.27
N LYS A 272 -2.31 -6.76 -25.58
CA LYS A 272 -2.64 -8.07 -26.16
C LYS A 272 -1.36 -8.91 -26.38
N PRO A 273 -1.48 -10.22 -26.66
CA PRO A 273 -0.31 -11.10 -26.76
C PRO A 273 0.84 -10.58 -27.66
N PRO A 274 0.58 -10.04 -28.88
CA PRO A 274 1.66 -9.49 -29.71
C PRO A 274 2.38 -8.29 -29.09
N GLN A 275 1.66 -7.43 -28.36
CA GLN A 275 2.22 -6.25 -27.70
C GLN A 275 3.07 -6.64 -26.49
N ILE A 276 2.56 -7.56 -25.66
CA ILE A 276 3.30 -8.09 -24.51
C ILE A 276 4.59 -8.76 -24.98
N GLN A 277 4.49 -9.67 -25.96
CA GLN A 277 5.65 -10.38 -26.48
C GLN A 277 6.69 -9.43 -27.08
N ALA A 278 6.25 -8.41 -27.82
CA ALA A 278 7.15 -7.43 -28.41
C ALA A 278 7.93 -6.62 -27.36
N LEU A 279 7.27 -6.21 -26.27
CA LEU A 279 7.91 -5.52 -25.16
C LEU A 279 8.93 -6.44 -24.47
N LEU A 280 8.54 -7.67 -24.13
CA LEU A 280 9.38 -8.61 -23.38
C LEU A 280 10.59 -9.12 -24.19
N HIS A 281 10.42 -9.33 -25.50
CA HIS A 281 11.49 -9.82 -26.40
C HIS A 281 12.35 -8.69 -26.99
N GLY A 282 12.07 -7.42 -26.67
CA GLY A 282 12.99 -6.31 -26.92
C GLY A 282 14.30 -6.41 -26.12
N VAL A 283 14.34 -7.26 -25.09
CA VAL A 283 15.49 -7.56 -24.24
C VAL A 283 15.88 -9.04 -24.39
N PRO A 284 17.18 -9.39 -24.39
CA PRO A 284 17.60 -10.79 -24.41
C PRO A 284 16.97 -11.61 -23.28
N LEU A 285 16.63 -12.87 -23.55
CA LEU A 285 16.07 -13.78 -22.55
C LEU A 285 17.04 -13.91 -21.35
N GLY A 286 16.49 -13.81 -20.14
CA GLY A 286 17.28 -13.88 -18.91
C GLY A 286 17.94 -12.57 -18.48
N ARG A 287 17.85 -11.51 -19.30
CA ARG A 287 18.34 -10.16 -18.96
C ARG A 287 17.21 -9.20 -18.53
N MET A 288 15.99 -9.72 -18.45
CA MET A 288 14.84 -9.08 -17.81
C MET A 288 14.28 -10.03 -16.74
N ILE A 289 13.81 -9.48 -15.63
CA ILE A 289 13.00 -10.18 -14.64
C ILE A 289 11.67 -9.43 -14.54
N VAL A 290 10.55 -10.11 -14.75
CA VAL A 290 9.21 -9.52 -14.62
C VAL A 290 8.66 -9.77 -13.22
N LEU A 291 8.19 -8.72 -12.54
CA LEU A 291 7.41 -8.85 -11.32
C LEU A 291 5.95 -9.11 -11.71
N ASP A 292 5.46 -10.34 -11.54
CA ASP A 292 4.03 -10.65 -11.66
C ASP A 292 3.32 -10.08 -10.42
N LEU A 293 2.97 -8.80 -10.52
CA LEU A 293 2.86 -7.90 -9.37
C LEU A 293 1.69 -8.24 -8.44
N PHE A 294 0.61 -8.81 -8.99
CA PHE A 294 -0.66 -9.10 -8.31
C PHE A 294 -1.07 -10.58 -8.47
N ALA A 295 -0.07 -11.46 -8.43
CA ALA A 295 -0.23 -12.85 -8.81
C ALA A 295 -1.07 -13.69 -7.83
N GLU A 296 -1.36 -13.17 -6.63
CA GLU A 296 -2.29 -13.82 -5.69
C GLU A 296 -3.76 -13.67 -6.08
N ALA A 297 -4.11 -12.69 -6.92
CA ALA A 297 -5.50 -12.47 -7.34
C ALA A 297 -5.69 -12.58 -8.86
N ASP A 298 -4.73 -12.09 -9.65
CA ASP A 298 -4.76 -12.12 -11.11
C ASP A 298 -3.34 -12.37 -11.68
N PRO A 299 -2.92 -13.65 -11.79
CA PRO A 299 -1.56 -14.00 -12.21
C PRO A 299 -1.36 -13.89 -13.74
N VAL A 300 -0.56 -12.90 -14.15
CA VAL A 300 -0.25 -12.61 -15.56
C VAL A 300 0.53 -13.75 -16.23
N PHE A 301 1.35 -14.50 -15.48
CA PHE A 301 2.13 -15.61 -16.02
C PHE A 301 1.27 -16.68 -16.70
N THR A 302 -0.01 -16.80 -16.31
CA THR A 302 -0.90 -17.86 -16.77
C THR A 302 -1.30 -17.70 -18.24
N TYR A 303 -1.55 -16.48 -18.71
CA TYR A 303 -1.96 -16.18 -20.08
C TYR A 303 -0.84 -15.60 -20.95
N THR A 304 0.35 -15.43 -20.37
CA THR A 304 1.58 -15.06 -21.08
C THR A 304 2.55 -16.24 -21.25
N GLU A 305 2.07 -17.46 -21.00
CA GLU A 305 2.86 -18.69 -21.11
C GLU A 305 4.19 -18.60 -20.34
N SER A 306 4.12 -18.15 -19.08
CA SER A 306 5.31 -17.83 -18.26
C SER A 306 6.15 -16.70 -18.87
N PHE A 307 5.52 -15.56 -19.19
CA PHE A 307 6.14 -14.36 -19.76
C PHE A 307 7.00 -14.63 -21.01
N TYR A 308 6.54 -15.55 -21.86
CA TYR A 308 7.17 -15.95 -23.12
C TYR A 308 8.67 -16.26 -22.96
N GLY A 309 9.05 -16.88 -21.84
CA GLY A 309 10.41 -17.32 -21.55
C GLY A 309 11.28 -16.34 -20.74
N GLN A 310 10.81 -15.12 -20.45
CA GLN A 310 11.53 -14.25 -19.51
C GLN A 310 11.37 -14.75 -18.07
N PRO A 311 12.41 -14.68 -17.22
CA PRO A 311 12.29 -14.94 -15.78
C PRO A 311 11.23 -14.06 -15.12
N PHE A 312 10.51 -14.62 -14.14
CA PHE A 312 9.56 -13.84 -13.35
C PHE A 312 9.58 -14.16 -11.86
N ILE A 313 9.09 -13.22 -11.06
CA ILE A 313 8.88 -13.36 -9.62
C ILE A 313 7.38 -13.29 -9.35
N TRP A 314 6.84 -14.34 -8.73
CA TRP A 314 5.45 -14.37 -8.28
C TRP A 314 5.30 -13.46 -7.06
N CYS A 315 4.54 -12.37 -7.19
CA CYS A 315 4.41 -11.40 -6.11
C CYS A 315 3.01 -11.42 -5.49
N MET A 316 2.97 -11.21 -4.18
CA MET A 316 1.75 -10.89 -3.44
C MET A 316 1.65 -9.38 -3.26
N LEU A 317 0.68 -8.74 -3.92
CA LEU A 317 0.44 -7.29 -3.77
C LEU A 317 -0.27 -7.01 -2.45
N ASN A 318 -1.40 -7.68 -2.22
CA ASN A 318 -2.27 -7.67 -1.03
C ASN A 318 -2.87 -6.31 -0.64
N ASN A 319 -2.10 -5.24 -0.62
CA ASN A 319 -2.51 -3.94 -0.10
C ASN A 319 -2.37 -2.84 -1.14
N PHE A 320 -3.44 -2.08 -1.30
CA PHE A 320 -3.46 -0.88 -2.12
C PHE A 320 -3.68 0.36 -1.24
N GLY A 321 -2.98 1.45 -1.54
CA GLY A 321 -3.05 2.75 -0.86
C GLY A 321 -2.51 2.76 0.58
N GLY A 322 -2.01 1.66 1.13
CA GLY A 322 -1.75 1.54 2.57
C GLY A 322 -3.03 1.48 3.39
N ASN A 323 -4.15 1.04 2.80
CA ASN A 323 -5.46 1.08 3.46
C ASN A 323 -5.52 0.10 4.64
N ASN A 324 -6.12 0.54 5.76
CA ASN A 324 -6.49 -0.35 6.86
C ASN A 324 -7.73 -1.18 6.48
N GLY A 325 -7.92 -2.31 7.16
CA GLY A 325 -9.01 -3.25 6.89
C GLY A 325 -8.48 -4.68 6.83
N PHE A 326 -9.22 -5.63 7.39
CA PHE A 326 -8.83 -7.04 7.29
C PHE A 326 -9.06 -7.58 5.88
N PHE A 327 -8.00 -8.13 5.30
CA PHE A 327 -8.05 -8.77 3.99
C PHE A 327 -6.91 -9.76 3.81
N GLY A 328 -7.21 -10.84 3.09
CA GLY A 328 -6.23 -11.77 2.56
C GLY A 328 -6.86 -12.71 1.55
N THR A 329 -6.01 -13.39 0.78
CA THR A 329 -6.36 -14.47 -0.14
C THR A 329 -5.59 -15.72 0.25
N ILE A 330 -5.70 -16.15 1.52
CA ILE A 330 -4.77 -17.12 2.14
C ILE A 330 -4.62 -18.43 1.34
N GLU A 331 -5.68 -18.92 0.70
CA GLU A 331 -5.60 -20.13 -0.13
C GLU A 331 -4.80 -19.91 -1.42
N SER A 332 -4.99 -18.74 -2.06
CA SER A 332 -4.23 -18.36 -3.24
C SER A 332 -2.76 -18.13 -2.89
N ILE A 333 -2.47 -17.42 -1.79
CA ILE A 333 -1.10 -17.20 -1.31
C ILE A 333 -0.43 -18.52 -0.98
N ASN A 334 -1.11 -19.43 -0.28
CA ASN A 334 -0.56 -20.71 0.15
C ASN A 334 -0.28 -21.68 -1.01
N SER A 335 -1.07 -21.63 -2.09
CA SER A 335 -0.94 -22.56 -3.23
C SER A 335 -0.26 -21.94 -4.47
N GLY A 336 -0.36 -20.63 -4.66
CA GLY A 336 0.04 -19.88 -5.85
C GLY A 336 1.49 -20.07 -6.25
N PRO A 337 2.47 -19.82 -5.36
CA PRO A 337 3.90 -20.01 -5.67
C PRO A 337 4.24 -21.42 -6.18
N PHE A 338 3.57 -22.45 -5.65
CA PHE A 338 3.82 -23.84 -6.04
C PHE A 338 3.14 -24.19 -7.37
N LYS A 339 1.96 -23.62 -7.64
CA LYS A 339 1.31 -23.71 -8.96
C LYS A 339 2.16 -23.03 -10.04
N ALA A 340 2.69 -21.84 -9.75
CA ALA A 340 3.59 -21.11 -10.64
C ALA A 340 4.88 -21.89 -10.90
N LEU A 341 5.46 -22.52 -9.88
CA LEU A 341 6.67 -23.35 -10.03
C LEU A 341 6.42 -24.58 -10.92
N ASN A 342 5.24 -25.20 -10.81
CA ASN A 342 4.88 -26.41 -11.56
C ASN A 342 4.19 -26.10 -12.90
N PHE A 343 4.08 -24.83 -13.29
CA PHE A 343 3.50 -24.43 -14.56
C PHE A 343 4.37 -24.94 -15.73
N PRO A 344 3.79 -25.36 -16.87
CA PRO A 344 4.57 -25.83 -18.01
C PRO A 344 5.61 -24.80 -18.46
N ASN A 345 6.87 -25.22 -18.59
CA ASN A 345 8.01 -24.35 -18.93
C ASN A 345 8.17 -23.13 -18.01
N SER A 346 7.78 -23.25 -16.73
CA SER A 346 7.89 -22.15 -15.77
C SER A 346 9.29 -21.55 -15.72
N THR A 347 9.35 -20.23 -15.84
CA THR A 347 10.54 -19.39 -15.68
C THR A 347 10.55 -18.68 -14.32
N LEU A 348 9.82 -19.22 -13.34
CA LEU A 348 9.77 -18.69 -11.99
C LEU A 348 11.16 -18.73 -11.34
N VAL A 349 11.67 -17.56 -10.94
CA VAL A 349 12.97 -17.44 -10.25
C VAL A 349 12.83 -16.99 -8.80
N GLY A 350 11.64 -16.61 -8.35
CA GLY A 350 11.48 -16.12 -6.98
C GLY A 350 10.04 -15.91 -6.56
N ILE A 351 9.88 -15.46 -5.32
CA ILE A 351 8.62 -14.95 -4.81
C ILE A 351 8.82 -13.56 -4.21
N GLY A 352 7.77 -12.75 -4.17
CA GLY A 352 7.87 -11.35 -3.74
C GLY A 352 6.68 -10.86 -2.91
N MET A 353 6.90 -9.77 -2.18
CA MET A 353 5.85 -8.97 -1.54
C MET A 353 5.89 -7.55 -2.10
N THR A 354 4.80 -7.12 -2.72
CA THR A 354 4.65 -5.86 -3.47
C THR A 354 3.53 -4.96 -2.92
N PRO A 355 3.37 -4.80 -1.59
CA PRO A 355 2.28 -3.97 -1.06
C PRO A 355 2.52 -2.50 -1.36
N GLU A 356 1.48 -1.79 -1.78
CA GLU A 356 1.57 -0.34 -1.95
C GLU A 356 1.82 0.38 -0.62
N GLY A 357 1.27 -0.13 0.49
CA GLY A 357 1.60 0.32 1.84
C GLY A 357 1.68 -0.83 2.82
N ILE A 358 2.55 -0.68 3.83
CA ILE A 358 2.82 -1.70 4.84
C ILE A 358 2.17 -1.32 6.19
N GLU A 359 2.55 -2.01 7.28
CA GLU A 359 2.04 -1.76 8.64
C GLU A 359 0.54 -2.09 8.81
N GLN A 360 0.06 -3.10 8.08
CA GLN A 360 -1.28 -3.70 8.21
C GLN A 360 -1.24 -5.21 7.93
N ASN A 361 -2.31 -5.95 8.26
CA ASN A 361 -2.49 -7.39 8.02
C ASN A 361 -1.22 -8.25 8.22
N PRO A 362 -0.54 -8.13 9.39
CA PRO A 362 0.78 -8.71 9.64
C PRO A 362 0.87 -10.23 9.38
N VAL A 363 -0.23 -10.93 9.61
CA VAL A 363 -0.35 -12.38 9.45
C VAL A 363 -0.16 -12.83 7.99
N ILE A 364 -0.55 -12.00 7.03
CA ILE A 364 -0.46 -12.31 5.60
C ILE A 364 0.99 -12.24 5.12
N TYR A 365 1.72 -11.21 5.52
CA TYR A 365 3.15 -11.07 5.21
C TYR A 365 4.00 -12.15 5.89
N GLU A 366 3.63 -12.57 7.11
CA GLU A 366 4.28 -13.67 7.83
C GLU A 366 4.05 -15.02 7.12
N LEU A 367 2.86 -15.25 6.57
CA LEU A 367 2.56 -16.44 5.76
C LEU A 367 3.41 -16.44 4.48
N MET A 368 3.33 -15.36 3.69
CA MET A 368 4.04 -15.24 2.42
C MET A 368 5.55 -15.40 2.58
N SER A 369 6.12 -14.77 3.60
CA SER A 369 7.56 -14.88 3.90
C SER A 369 7.97 -16.29 4.32
N GLU A 370 7.10 -17.07 4.97
CA GLU A 370 7.41 -18.48 5.27
C GLU A 370 7.44 -19.34 4.01
N LEU A 371 6.52 -19.10 3.06
CA LEU A 371 6.43 -19.90 1.83
C LEU A 371 7.71 -19.85 0.97
N ALA A 372 8.50 -18.77 1.11
CA ALA A 372 9.84 -18.66 0.53
C ALA A 372 10.77 -19.80 0.93
N TRP A 373 10.55 -20.41 2.09
CA TRP A 373 11.40 -21.45 2.67
C TRP A 373 10.76 -22.84 2.63
N ARG A 374 9.55 -22.96 2.07
CA ARG A 374 8.82 -24.22 2.00
C ARG A 374 8.93 -24.86 0.62
N LYS A 375 8.79 -26.19 0.58
CA LYS A 375 8.68 -26.99 -0.65
C LYS A 375 7.22 -27.28 -1.04
N GLU A 376 6.31 -27.15 -0.08
CA GLU A 376 4.88 -27.44 -0.22
C GLU A 376 4.04 -26.44 0.60
N PRO A 377 2.75 -26.27 0.25
CA PRO A 377 1.79 -25.47 1.03
C PRO A 377 1.73 -25.88 2.51
N VAL A 378 1.38 -24.94 3.39
CA VAL A 378 1.10 -25.24 4.80
C VAL A 378 -0.33 -25.73 5.03
N ASN A 379 -0.55 -26.46 6.12
CA ASN A 379 -1.90 -26.60 6.67
C ASN A 379 -2.29 -25.28 7.35
N LEU A 380 -3.18 -24.50 6.73
CA LEU A 380 -3.54 -23.15 7.17
C LEU A 380 -4.14 -23.12 8.59
N ALA A 381 -5.03 -24.05 8.93
CA ALA A 381 -5.64 -24.13 10.26
C ALA A 381 -4.60 -24.36 11.37
N LYS A 382 -3.67 -25.30 11.15
CA LYS A 382 -2.56 -25.55 12.09
C LYS A 382 -1.60 -24.37 12.13
N TRP A 383 -1.28 -23.79 10.98
CA TRP A 383 -0.35 -22.67 10.87
C TRP A 383 -0.84 -21.46 11.65
N VAL A 384 -2.11 -21.07 11.49
CA VAL A 384 -2.68 -19.89 12.15
C VAL A 384 -2.85 -20.09 13.66
N SER A 385 -3.14 -21.32 14.09
CA SER A 385 -3.17 -21.66 15.51
C SER A 385 -1.80 -21.44 16.16
N LEU A 386 -0.74 -21.90 15.50
CA LEU A 386 0.62 -21.69 15.99
C LEU A 386 1.08 -20.23 15.83
N TYR A 387 0.55 -19.50 14.86
CA TYR A 387 0.76 -18.06 14.74
C TYR A 387 0.23 -17.32 15.97
N ALA A 388 -1.01 -17.62 16.40
CA ALA A 388 -1.60 -17.02 17.61
C ALA A 388 -0.72 -17.26 18.85
N VAL A 389 -0.28 -18.51 19.06
CA VAL A 389 0.59 -18.88 20.20
C VAL A 389 1.88 -18.09 20.20
N ARG A 390 2.57 -18.00 19.06
CA ARG A 390 3.83 -17.25 18.95
C ARG A 390 3.60 -15.74 19.12
N ARG A 391 2.49 -15.22 18.61
CA ARG A 391 2.18 -13.79 18.63
C ARG A 391 1.98 -13.25 20.03
N TYR A 392 1.35 -14.04 20.88
CA TYR A 392 0.99 -13.63 22.24
C TYR A 392 1.87 -14.25 23.32
N GLY A 393 2.74 -15.20 22.95
CA GLY A 393 3.68 -15.86 23.86
C GLY A 393 3.02 -16.84 24.82
N GLY A 394 1.84 -17.37 24.46
CA GLY A 394 1.07 -18.29 25.29
C GLY A 394 -0.06 -18.96 24.51
N MET A 395 -0.42 -20.18 24.92
CA MET A 395 -1.55 -20.90 24.34
C MET A 395 -2.85 -20.45 25.01
N ASN A 396 -3.87 -20.19 24.19
CA ASN A 396 -5.21 -19.84 24.65
C ASN A 396 -6.22 -20.33 23.60
N ASP A 397 -7.23 -21.07 24.05
CA ASP A 397 -8.18 -21.72 23.14
C ASP A 397 -9.07 -20.69 22.43
N ASN A 398 -9.48 -19.62 23.13
CA ASN A 398 -10.27 -18.54 22.54
C ASN A 398 -9.51 -17.84 21.41
N LEU A 399 -8.23 -17.50 21.63
CA LEU A 399 -7.42 -16.85 20.60
C LEU A 399 -7.11 -17.78 19.43
N THR A 400 -6.93 -19.07 19.70
CA THR A 400 -6.76 -20.08 18.64
C THR A 400 -8.02 -20.19 17.78
N ALA A 401 -9.21 -20.23 18.41
CA ALA A 401 -10.48 -20.26 17.71
C ALA A 401 -10.75 -18.95 16.94
N ALA A 402 -10.51 -17.79 17.55
CA ALA A 402 -10.68 -16.48 16.92
C ALA A 402 -9.82 -16.33 15.66
N TRP A 403 -8.54 -16.71 15.73
CA TRP A 403 -7.65 -16.63 14.58
C TRP A 403 -8.04 -17.59 13.46
N LYS A 404 -8.57 -18.79 13.79
CA LYS A 404 -9.13 -19.69 12.78
C LYS A 404 -10.32 -19.04 12.07
N LEU A 405 -11.26 -18.45 12.83
CA LEU A 405 -12.42 -17.75 12.28
C LEU A 405 -11.99 -16.61 11.36
N LEU A 406 -11.06 -15.75 11.80
CA LEU A 406 -10.54 -14.66 10.98
C LEU A 406 -9.86 -15.21 9.71
N PHE A 407 -9.09 -16.29 9.81
CA PHE A 407 -8.44 -16.92 8.67
C PHE A 407 -9.43 -17.42 7.63
N THR A 408 -10.49 -18.11 8.05
CA THR A 408 -11.47 -18.68 7.13
C THR A 408 -12.49 -17.67 6.60
N SER A 409 -12.56 -16.48 7.19
CA SER A 409 -13.48 -15.40 6.82
C SER A 409 -12.74 -14.23 6.15
N VAL A 410 -12.40 -13.18 6.91
CA VAL A 410 -11.84 -11.91 6.42
C VAL A 410 -10.54 -12.08 5.63
N TYR A 411 -9.72 -13.07 6.00
CA TYR A 411 -8.45 -13.36 5.33
C TYR A 411 -8.54 -14.38 4.19
N ASN A 412 -9.74 -14.89 3.86
CA ASN A 412 -9.94 -15.84 2.77
C ASN A 412 -10.91 -15.32 1.71
N CYS A 413 -10.56 -14.19 1.09
CA CYS A 413 -11.26 -13.75 -0.10
C CYS A 413 -11.00 -14.71 -1.26
N THR A 414 -12.07 -15.26 -1.83
CA THR A 414 -12.04 -16.17 -2.99
C THR A 414 -12.65 -15.54 -4.24
N VAL A 415 -13.07 -14.27 -4.16
CA VAL A 415 -13.61 -13.51 -5.29
C VAL A 415 -12.48 -13.25 -6.28
N ALA A 416 -12.63 -13.74 -7.51
CA ALA A 416 -11.62 -13.60 -8.55
C ALA A 416 -11.38 -12.12 -8.90
N GLY A 417 -10.10 -11.73 -9.06
CA GLY A 417 -9.71 -10.36 -9.39
C GLY A 417 -10.05 -9.31 -8.31
N TYR A 418 -10.30 -9.72 -7.06
CA TYR A 418 -10.67 -8.79 -5.99
C TYR A 418 -9.53 -7.83 -5.65
N VAL A 419 -9.71 -6.55 -5.96
CA VAL A 419 -8.75 -5.49 -5.62
C VAL A 419 -9.03 -4.98 -4.21
N ASN A 420 -8.09 -5.20 -3.29
CA ASN A 420 -8.22 -4.83 -1.87
C ASN A 420 -8.02 -3.34 -1.61
N HIS A 421 -8.91 -2.53 -2.18
CA HIS A 421 -9.11 -1.15 -1.75
C HIS A 421 -10.21 -1.09 -0.71
N ASN A 422 -9.97 -0.43 0.41
CA ASN A 422 -11.05 -0.20 1.37
C ASN A 422 -12.07 0.78 0.77
N HIS A 423 -13.22 0.26 0.37
CA HIS A 423 -14.37 1.01 -0.14
C HIS A 423 -15.53 1.04 0.85
N SER A 424 -15.30 0.67 2.11
CA SER A 424 -16.34 0.70 3.13
C SER A 424 -16.89 2.11 3.32
N PRO A 425 -18.16 2.25 3.74
CA PRO A 425 -18.76 3.56 3.98
C PRO A 425 -17.99 4.42 4.98
N LEU A 426 -17.31 3.81 5.95
CA LEU A 426 -16.49 4.52 6.94
C LEU A 426 -15.49 5.50 6.30
N VAL A 427 -14.79 5.05 5.24
CA VAL A 427 -13.63 5.77 4.68
C VAL A 427 -13.91 6.49 3.37
N ARG A 428 -15.13 6.38 2.83
CA ARG A 428 -15.50 6.98 1.54
C ARG A 428 -16.43 8.16 1.72
N ARG A 429 -16.41 9.08 0.75
CA ARG A 429 -17.35 10.21 0.67
C ARG A 429 -18.80 9.69 0.76
N PRO A 430 -19.60 10.15 1.74
CA PRO A 430 -20.99 9.71 1.87
C PRO A 430 -21.82 9.95 0.59
N SER A 431 -22.62 8.96 0.22
CA SER A 431 -23.57 9.04 -0.89
C SER A 431 -24.62 7.92 -0.75
N PHE A 432 -25.66 7.91 -1.58
CA PHE A 432 -26.61 6.78 -1.64
C PHE A 432 -26.14 5.60 -2.49
N ARG A 433 -24.90 5.63 -3.01
CA ARG A 433 -24.35 4.59 -3.92
C ARG A 433 -23.10 3.93 -3.34
N MET A 434 -23.04 3.79 -2.01
CA MET A 434 -21.91 3.19 -1.34
C MET A 434 -21.99 1.66 -1.37
N ARG A 435 -20.82 1.01 -1.47
CA ARG A 435 -20.69 -0.44 -1.42
C ARG A 435 -20.68 -0.92 0.03
N THR A 436 -21.48 -1.94 0.32
CA THR A 436 -21.59 -2.56 1.65
C THR A 436 -21.40 -4.08 1.61
N ASP A 437 -21.09 -4.62 0.43
CA ASP A 437 -20.84 -6.03 0.22
C ASP A 437 -19.58 -6.49 0.96
N LEU A 438 -19.63 -7.72 1.45
CA LEU A 438 -18.54 -8.40 2.13
C LEU A 438 -18.36 -9.77 1.48
N TRP A 439 -17.11 -10.22 1.33
CA TRP A 439 -16.79 -11.55 0.82
C TRP A 439 -16.82 -12.65 1.90
N TYR A 440 -17.26 -12.30 3.11
CA TYR A 440 -17.28 -13.15 4.29
C TYR A 440 -18.53 -12.90 5.12
N ASP A 441 -18.91 -13.86 5.96
CA ASP A 441 -20.00 -13.70 6.92
C ASP A 441 -19.55 -12.82 8.11
N PRO A 442 -20.20 -11.66 8.36
CA PRO A 442 -19.90 -10.83 9.52
C PRO A 442 -19.98 -11.56 10.87
N ALA A 443 -20.79 -12.62 10.98
CA ALA A 443 -20.92 -13.41 12.21
C ALA A 443 -19.57 -13.99 12.68
N ASP A 444 -18.72 -14.45 11.75
CA ASP A 444 -17.39 -14.98 12.07
C ASP A 444 -16.48 -13.89 12.68
N LEU A 445 -16.56 -12.67 12.15
CA LEU A 445 -15.82 -11.52 12.69
C LEU A 445 -16.31 -11.13 14.08
N PHE A 446 -17.63 -11.07 14.28
CA PHE A 446 -18.21 -10.74 15.59
C PHE A 446 -17.87 -11.81 16.63
N GLU A 447 -17.89 -13.08 16.25
CA GLU A 447 -17.52 -14.18 17.14
C GLU A 447 -16.02 -14.16 17.47
N ALA A 448 -15.16 -13.90 16.48
CA ALA A 448 -13.74 -13.67 16.73
C ALA A 448 -13.54 -12.50 17.70
N TRP A 449 -14.28 -11.40 17.54
CA TRP A 449 -14.22 -10.26 18.46
C TRP A 449 -14.61 -10.62 19.88
N ARG A 450 -15.70 -11.39 20.09
CA ARG A 450 -16.08 -11.92 21.42
C ARG A 450 -14.94 -12.71 22.05
N LEU A 451 -14.34 -13.63 21.30
CA LEU A 451 -13.24 -14.49 21.77
C LEU A 451 -11.98 -13.68 22.13
N PHE A 452 -11.67 -12.63 21.37
CA PHE A 452 -10.60 -11.68 21.71
C PHE A 452 -10.89 -10.95 23.03
N MET A 453 -12.13 -10.46 23.21
CA MET A 453 -12.53 -9.78 24.44
C MET A 453 -12.46 -10.68 25.68
N GLU A 454 -12.83 -11.96 25.55
CA GLU A 454 -12.71 -12.94 26.65
C GLU A 454 -11.26 -13.25 27.02
N ALA A 455 -10.36 -13.27 26.04
CA ALA A 455 -8.94 -13.48 26.30
C ALA A 455 -8.24 -12.23 26.84
N ALA A 456 -8.78 -11.04 26.59
CA ALA A 456 -8.10 -9.77 26.82
C ALA A 456 -7.51 -9.58 28.23
N PRO A 457 -8.23 -9.87 29.34
CA PRO A 457 -7.69 -9.68 30.69
C PRO A 457 -6.32 -10.35 30.91
N SER A 458 -6.06 -11.47 30.24
CA SER A 458 -4.81 -12.25 30.38
C SER A 458 -3.67 -11.77 29.48
N PHE A 459 -3.96 -10.99 28.43
CA PHE A 459 -2.99 -10.68 27.37
C PHE A 459 -2.74 -9.18 27.15
N MET A 460 -3.43 -8.28 27.86
CA MET A 460 -3.24 -6.83 27.70
C MET A 460 -1.81 -6.33 27.96
N THR A 461 -0.95 -7.08 28.65
CA THR A 461 0.48 -6.73 28.81
C THR A 461 1.31 -6.93 27.54
N LYS A 462 0.77 -7.59 26.52
CA LYS A 462 1.46 -7.86 25.24
C LYS A 462 1.07 -6.82 24.20
N GLU A 463 2.05 -6.05 23.71
CA GLU A 463 1.83 -5.02 22.68
C GLU A 463 1.17 -5.59 21.40
N THR A 464 1.56 -6.80 20.99
CA THR A 464 0.96 -7.51 19.85
C THR A 464 -0.52 -7.80 20.04
N PHE A 465 -0.92 -8.15 21.27
CA PHE A 465 -2.31 -8.37 21.62
C PHE A 465 -3.09 -7.06 21.66
N GLN A 466 -2.53 -6.00 22.24
CA GLN A 466 -3.16 -4.67 22.25
C GLN A 466 -3.42 -4.17 20.81
N TYR A 467 -2.45 -4.37 19.91
CA TYR A 467 -2.60 -4.02 18.50
C TYR A 467 -3.76 -4.80 17.86
N ASP A 468 -3.80 -6.13 18.02
CA ASP A 468 -4.84 -6.94 17.38
C ASP A 468 -6.23 -6.69 17.98
N LEU A 469 -6.32 -6.41 19.28
CA LEU A 469 -7.58 -6.05 19.92
C LEU A 469 -8.14 -4.76 19.34
N VAL A 470 -7.28 -3.75 19.12
CA VAL A 470 -7.66 -2.50 18.44
C VAL A 470 -8.09 -2.78 17.00
N ASP A 471 -7.32 -3.56 16.24
CA ASP A 471 -7.60 -3.80 14.81
C ASP A 471 -8.87 -4.64 14.60
N VAL A 472 -9.12 -5.66 15.42
CA VAL A 472 -10.37 -6.44 15.39
C VAL A 472 -11.56 -5.58 15.75
N THR A 473 -11.46 -4.78 16.82
CA THR A 473 -12.56 -3.88 17.25
C THR A 473 -12.81 -2.80 16.19
N ARG A 474 -11.77 -2.24 15.59
CA ARG A 474 -11.85 -1.31 14.44
C ARG A 474 -12.56 -1.96 13.25
N GLN A 475 -12.21 -3.19 12.87
CA GLN A 475 -12.87 -3.89 11.77
C GLN A 475 -14.37 -4.08 12.05
N VAL A 476 -14.74 -4.42 13.28
CA VAL A 476 -16.14 -4.51 13.69
C VAL A 476 -16.86 -3.17 13.53
N LEU A 477 -16.28 -2.07 14.01
CA LEU A 477 -16.89 -0.74 13.88
C LEU A 477 -17.00 -0.28 12.42
N GLN A 478 -16.09 -0.69 11.54
CA GLN A 478 -16.22 -0.48 10.11
C GLN A 478 -17.46 -1.20 9.54
N VAL A 479 -17.66 -2.48 9.89
CA VAL A 479 -18.84 -3.24 9.44
C VAL A 479 -20.13 -2.65 10.00
N LEU A 480 -20.12 -2.18 11.25
CA LEU A 480 -21.27 -1.50 11.84
C LEU A 480 -21.56 -0.17 11.14
N THR A 481 -20.54 0.58 10.72
CA THR A 481 -20.74 1.81 9.92
C THR A 481 -21.52 1.53 8.64
N SER A 482 -21.24 0.41 7.95
CA SER A 482 -22.03 -0.02 6.79
C SER A 482 -23.49 -0.29 7.14
N SER A 483 -23.74 -0.94 8.28
CA SER A 483 -25.11 -1.21 8.75
C SER A 483 -25.87 0.07 9.10
N PHE A 484 -25.23 1.02 9.78
CA PHE A 484 -25.86 2.31 10.09
C PHE A 484 -26.09 3.14 8.83
N TYR A 485 -25.18 3.09 7.85
CA TYR A 485 -25.41 3.70 6.54
C TYR A 485 -26.66 3.16 5.85
N GLN A 486 -26.86 1.83 5.84
CA GLN A 486 -28.07 1.22 5.27
C GLN A 486 -29.32 1.69 6.01
N ASP A 487 -29.31 1.67 7.34
CA ASP A 487 -30.43 2.14 8.15
C ASP A 487 -30.72 3.65 7.92
N ILE A 488 -29.70 4.49 7.73
CA ILE A 488 -29.83 5.92 7.38
C ILE A 488 -30.47 6.07 5.99
N ALA A 489 -30.00 5.28 5.02
CA ALA A 489 -30.51 5.33 3.65
C ALA A 489 -31.99 4.93 3.59
N ASP A 490 -32.35 3.87 4.30
CA ASP A 490 -33.72 3.38 4.41
C ASP A 490 -34.63 4.39 5.14
N ALA A 491 -34.17 4.97 6.24
CA ALA A 491 -34.94 5.99 6.97
C ALA A 491 -35.20 7.23 6.09
N PHE A 492 -34.19 7.70 5.36
CA PHE A 492 -34.35 8.83 4.44
C PHE A 492 -35.29 8.50 3.27
N ALA A 493 -35.12 7.35 2.62
CA ALA A 493 -35.96 6.92 1.51
C ALA A 493 -37.44 6.80 1.91
N ASN A 494 -37.70 6.32 3.13
CA ASN A 494 -39.05 6.18 3.69
C ASN A 494 -39.56 7.43 4.44
N LYS A 495 -38.83 8.56 4.39
CA LYS A 495 -39.18 9.84 5.04
C LYS A 495 -39.43 9.73 6.54
N LYS A 496 -38.68 8.84 7.19
CA LYS A 496 -38.77 8.48 8.60
C LYS A 496 -37.83 9.34 9.45
N MET A 497 -38.27 10.56 9.78
CA MET A 497 -37.45 11.53 10.50
C MET A 497 -36.94 11.03 11.87
N PRO A 498 -37.77 10.44 12.76
CA PRO A 498 -37.30 9.96 14.05
C PRO A 498 -36.24 8.86 13.91
N GLU A 499 -36.43 7.92 12.99
CA GLU A 499 -35.44 6.88 12.71
C GLU A 499 -34.15 7.49 12.17
N LEU A 500 -34.21 8.40 11.18
CA LEU A 500 -33.04 9.08 10.61
C LEU A 500 -32.21 9.79 11.68
N LEU A 501 -32.87 10.55 12.56
CA LEU A 501 -32.21 11.24 13.68
C LEU A 501 -31.54 10.25 14.64
N THR A 502 -32.20 9.12 14.91
CA THR A 502 -31.66 8.08 15.81
C THR A 502 -30.42 7.42 15.21
N VAL A 503 -30.53 6.87 14.00
CA VAL A 503 -29.43 6.10 13.40
C VAL A 503 -28.28 6.99 12.95
N GLY A 504 -28.60 8.18 12.41
CA GLY A 504 -27.60 9.20 12.06
C GLY A 504 -26.90 9.76 13.30
N GLY A 505 -27.67 9.97 14.38
CA GLY A 505 -27.12 10.42 15.65
C GLY A 505 -26.17 9.41 16.29
N VAL A 506 -26.51 8.11 16.28
CA VAL A 506 -25.63 7.05 16.76
C VAL A 506 -24.36 6.94 15.92
N LEU A 507 -24.45 7.04 14.58
CA LEU A 507 -23.26 7.01 13.75
C LEU A 507 -22.31 8.17 14.07
N VAL A 508 -22.81 9.40 14.06
CA VAL A 508 -22.00 10.63 14.11
C VAL A 508 -21.52 10.97 15.52
N TYR A 509 -22.38 10.84 16.53
CA TYR A 509 -22.09 11.33 17.89
C TYR A 509 -21.66 10.24 18.85
N ASP A 510 -21.57 8.99 18.38
CA ASP A 510 -21.27 7.86 19.24
C ASP A 510 -20.31 6.84 18.60
N LEU A 511 -20.70 6.16 17.51
CA LEU A 511 -19.86 5.12 16.89
C LEU A 511 -18.53 5.68 16.37
N LEU A 512 -18.55 6.76 15.59
CA LEU A 512 -17.32 7.37 15.04
C LEU A 512 -16.44 8.00 16.14
N PRO A 513 -16.98 8.71 17.15
CA PRO A 513 -16.21 9.14 18.31
C PRO A 513 -15.57 7.98 19.12
N GLU A 514 -16.29 6.88 19.32
CA GLU A 514 -15.73 5.69 19.99
C GLU A 514 -14.63 5.04 19.16
N LEU A 515 -14.79 4.95 17.84
CA LEU A 515 -13.73 4.50 16.94
C LEU A 515 -12.49 5.40 17.03
N ASN A 516 -12.66 6.73 17.05
CA ASN A 516 -11.56 7.67 17.21
C ASN A 516 -10.82 7.46 18.55
N ARG A 517 -11.55 7.26 19.65
CA ARG A 517 -10.97 6.99 20.98
C ARG A 517 -10.18 5.68 20.98
N LEU A 518 -10.75 4.61 20.41
CA LEU A 518 -10.09 3.32 20.28
C LEU A 518 -8.77 3.44 19.52
N LEU A 519 -8.79 4.06 18.34
CA LEU A 519 -7.58 4.23 17.52
C LEU A 519 -6.55 5.14 18.20
N SER A 520 -7.02 6.15 18.94
CA SER A 520 -6.15 7.04 19.73
C SER A 520 -5.47 6.36 20.92
N SER A 521 -5.92 5.17 21.32
CA SER A 521 -5.35 4.41 22.45
C SER A 521 -4.13 3.55 22.09
N ASN A 522 -3.73 3.50 20.82
CA ASN A 522 -2.58 2.70 20.39
C ASN A 522 -1.69 3.46 19.39
N GLN A 523 -0.37 3.41 19.59
CA GLN A 523 0.60 4.21 18.85
C GLN A 523 0.63 3.91 17.34
N ASN A 524 0.16 2.73 16.92
CA ASN A 524 0.16 2.29 15.53
C ASN A 524 -1.00 2.86 14.71
N PHE A 525 -1.93 3.59 15.34
CA PHE A 525 -3.14 4.11 14.71
C PHE A 525 -3.30 5.63 14.90
N LEU A 526 -2.20 6.37 15.05
CA LEU A 526 -2.22 7.81 15.32
C LEU A 526 -1.87 8.63 14.07
N LEU A 527 -2.76 9.54 13.66
CA LEU A 527 -2.47 10.53 12.63
C LEU A 527 -1.29 11.44 13.06
N GLY A 528 -1.22 11.79 14.34
CA GLY A 528 -0.16 12.66 14.87
C GLY A 528 1.24 12.11 14.62
N THR A 529 1.43 10.79 14.72
CA THR A 529 2.73 10.16 14.43
C THR A 529 3.13 10.33 12.96
N TRP A 530 2.18 10.25 12.02
CA TRP A 530 2.44 10.46 10.59
C TRP A 530 2.84 11.91 10.30
N LEU A 531 2.07 12.87 10.83
CA LEU A 531 2.31 14.30 10.61
C LEU A 531 3.59 14.80 11.29
N GLU A 532 3.87 14.34 12.51
CA GLU A 532 5.10 14.68 13.22
C GLU A 532 6.32 14.17 12.47
N ARG A 533 6.28 12.94 11.94
CA ARG A 533 7.37 12.39 11.11
C ARG A 533 7.60 13.26 9.87
N ALA A 534 6.54 13.71 9.20
CA ALA A 534 6.65 14.62 8.05
C ALA A 534 7.31 15.94 8.43
N GLN A 535 6.81 16.62 9.46
CA GLN A 535 7.34 17.90 9.93
C GLN A 535 8.78 17.78 10.46
N SER A 536 9.15 16.63 11.05
CA SER A 536 10.52 16.38 11.54
C SER A 536 11.60 16.37 10.46
N LYS A 537 11.20 16.25 9.18
CA LYS A 537 12.12 16.32 8.03
C LYS A 537 12.46 17.73 7.60
N ALA A 538 11.68 18.71 8.04
CA ALA A 538 11.82 20.09 7.62
C ALA A 538 12.98 20.79 8.33
N LEU A 539 13.70 21.66 7.61
CA LEU A 539 14.70 22.55 8.22
C LEU A 539 14.11 23.86 8.75
N ASN A 540 12.92 24.23 8.29
CA ASN A 540 12.26 25.50 8.61
C ASN A 540 10.73 25.36 8.50
N GLU A 541 10.01 26.40 8.93
CA GLU A 541 8.55 26.40 8.98
C GLU A 541 7.89 26.23 7.60
N ARG A 542 8.48 26.81 6.54
CA ARG A 542 7.94 26.68 5.18
C ARG A 542 7.99 25.24 4.68
N GLU A 543 9.11 24.55 4.92
CA GLU A 543 9.23 23.12 4.63
C GLU A 543 8.28 22.28 5.49
N ALA A 544 8.10 22.63 6.77
CA ALA A 544 7.20 21.92 7.66
C ALA A 544 5.74 22.02 7.18
N GLN A 545 5.31 23.20 6.74
CA GLN A 545 3.98 23.42 6.14
C GLN A 545 3.80 22.65 4.83
N LEU A 546 4.83 22.61 3.98
CA LEU A 546 4.82 21.84 2.74
C LEU A 546 4.64 20.33 3.02
N TYR A 547 5.41 19.80 3.97
CA TYR A 547 5.37 18.38 4.32
C TYR A 547 4.09 17.99 5.05
N ASP A 548 3.54 18.88 5.89
CA ASP A 548 2.22 18.68 6.52
C ASP A 548 1.10 18.62 5.47
N MET A 549 1.09 19.53 4.49
CA MET A 549 0.15 19.50 3.38
C MET A 549 0.27 18.21 2.57
N ASN A 550 1.49 17.80 2.21
CA ASN A 550 1.75 16.54 1.51
C ASN A 550 1.21 15.34 2.29
N ALA A 551 1.52 15.27 3.58
CA ALA A 551 1.15 14.16 4.46
C ALA A 551 -0.37 14.03 4.64
N ARG A 552 -1.10 15.15 4.73
CA ARG A 552 -2.58 15.16 4.83
C ARG A 552 -3.25 14.89 3.50
N ASN A 553 -2.80 15.55 2.43
CA ASN A 553 -3.42 15.42 1.12
C ASN A 553 -3.31 13.98 0.61
N GLN A 554 -2.15 13.34 0.74
CA GLN A 554 -1.93 11.96 0.30
C GLN A 554 -2.97 10.99 0.87
N VAL A 555 -3.28 11.09 2.17
CA VAL A 555 -4.21 10.16 2.84
C VAL A 555 -5.69 10.57 2.72
N THR A 556 -5.99 11.63 1.96
CA THR A 556 -7.34 12.18 1.78
C THR A 556 -7.64 12.50 0.31
N LEU A 557 -7.47 13.75 -0.14
CA LEU A 557 -7.85 14.20 -1.48
C LEU A 557 -6.96 13.63 -2.59
N TRP A 558 -5.71 13.29 -2.27
CA TRP A 558 -4.68 12.77 -3.19
C TRP A 558 -4.24 13.73 -4.31
N GLY A 559 -5.04 14.73 -4.63
CA GLY A 559 -4.70 15.84 -5.53
C GLY A 559 -5.33 17.15 -5.07
N PRO A 560 -5.19 18.24 -5.85
CA PRO A 560 -5.71 19.56 -5.47
C PRO A 560 -7.25 19.63 -5.39
N SER A 561 -7.96 18.79 -6.14
CA SER A 561 -9.43 18.82 -6.27
C SER A 561 -10.09 17.49 -5.88
N GLY A 562 -9.35 16.57 -5.26
CA GLY A 562 -9.87 15.23 -4.94
C GLY A 562 -9.77 14.24 -6.10
N GLU A 563 -8.72 14.36 -6.93
CA GLU A 563 -8.53 13.60 -8.17
C GLU A 563 -8.57 12.08 -7.94
N ILE A 564 -8.01 11.61 -6.81
CA ILE A 564 -8.09 10.20 -6.40
C ILE A 564 -8.54 10.09 -4.95
N LEU A 565 -9.66 10.76 -4.67
CA LEU A 565 -10.26 10.89 -3.35
C LEU A 565 -10.33 9.57 -2.56
N ASP A 566 -9.78 9.61 -1.34
CA ASP A 566 -9.75 8.53 -0.36
C ASP A 566 -9.03 7.25 -0.86
N TYR A 567 -8.17 7.32 -1.89
CA TYR A 567 -7.44 6.16 -2.40
C TYR A 567 -6.54 5.54 -1.34
N ALA A 568 -5.78 6.39 -0.66
CA ALA A 568 -4.85 6.03 0.40
C ALA A 568 -5.43 6.31 1.79
N ASN A 569 -6.74 6.05 1.94
CA ASN A 569 -7.43 6.21 3.20
C ASN A 569 -6.75 5.45 4.35
N LYS A 570 -6.87 6.00 5.55
CA LYS A 570 -6.37 5.40 6.79
C LYS A 570 -7.45 5.43 7.84
N GLN A 571 -7.40 4.51 8.79
CA GLN A 571 -8.25 4.53 9.97
C GLN A 571 -7.37 4.85 11.17
N TRP A 572 -7.14 6.15 11.37
CA TRP A 572 -6.31 6.68 12.44
C TRP A 572 -7.09 7.62 13.35
N GLY A 573 -6.76 7.59 14.64
CA GLY A 573 -7.20 8.60 15.60
C GLY A 573 -6.76 10.00 15.14
N GLY A 574 -7.65 10.97 15.28
CA GLY A 574 -7.54 12.30 14.67
C GLY A 574 -8.17 12.36 13.27
N LEU A 575 -7.81 11.43 12.37
CA LEU A 575 -8.37 11.39 11.01
C LEU A 575 -9.86 10.97 11.03
N ILE A 576 -10.24 10.02 11.89
CA ILE A 576 -11.65 9.68 12.13
C ILE A 576 -12.46 10.90 12.57
N GLU A 577 -11.96 11.66 13.55
CA GLU A 577 -12.65 12.81 14.13
C GLU A 577 -12.80 13.98 13.17
N ASP A 578 -11.71 14.37 12.51
CA ASP A 578 -11.64 15.66 11.80
C ASP A 578 -11.85 15.57 10.30
N TYR A 579 -11.85 14.36 9.75
CA TYR A 579 -12.12 14.14 8.32
C TYR A 579 -13.37 13.29 8.13
N TYR A 580 -13.37 12.02 8.52
CA TYR A 580 -14.49 11.13 8.19
C TYR A 580 -15.77 11.48 8.97
N ALA A 581 -15.69 11.73 10.28
CA ALA A 581 -16.87 12.08 11.08
C ALA A 581 -17.47 13.42 10.67
N GLN A 582 -16.65 14.39 10.24
CA GLN A 582 -17.15 15.67 9.72
C GLN A 582 -17.94 15.48 8.42
N ARG A 583 -17.47 14.60 7.52
CA ARG A 583 -18.17 14.26 6.27
C ARG A 583 -19.51 13.57 6.54
N TRP A 584 -19.53 12.61 7.47
CA TRP A 584 -20.75 11.92 7.89
C TRP A 584 -21.74 12.83 8.61
N GLY A 585 -21.24 13.71 9.48
CA GLY A 585 -22.04 14.73 10.16
C GLY A 585 -22.74 15.67 9.17
N LEU A 586 -22.00 16.19 8.20
CA LEU A 586 -22.55 17.02 7.13
C LEU A 586 -23.60 16.27 6.29
N PHE A 587 -23.33 15.00 5.97
CA PHE A 587 -24.26 14.18 5.19
C PHE A 587 -25.59 13.99 5.94
N VAL A 588 -25.54 13.51 7.18
CA VAL A 588 -26.73 13.30 8.02
C VAL A 588 -27.50 14.61 8.23
N GLN A 589 -26.80 15.71 8.51
CA GLN A 589 -27.42 17.02 8.65
C GLN A 589 -28.18 17.42 7.38
N MET A 590 -27.55 17.28 6.21
CA MET A 590 -28.18 17.63 4.94
C MET A 590 -29.39 16.76 4.64
N LEU A 591 -29.38 15.47 5.00
CA LEU A 591 -30.55 14.59 4.87
C LEU A 591 -31.70 15.04 5.77
N VAL A 592 -31.41 15.40 7.03
CA VAL A 592 -32.41 15.92 7.96
C VAL A 592 -33.02 17.22 7.42
N GLU A 593 -32.20 18.16 6.94
CA GLU A 593 -32.68 19.41 6.35
C GLU A 593 -33.54 19.18 5.10
N CYS A 594 -33.19 18.20 4.27
CA CYS A 594 -33.99 17.82 3.10
C CYS A 594 -35.37 17.30 3.51
N LEU A 595 -35.44 16.42 4.51
CA LEU A 595 -36.74 15.91 5.00
C LEU A 595 -37.58 17.00 5.67
N ASP A 596 -36.97 17.84 6.51
CA ASP A 596 -37.65 18.92 7.23
C ASP A 596 -38.27 19.95 6.27
N ARG A 597 -37.54 20.32 5.21
CA ARG A 597 -37.98 21.30 4.21
C ARG A 597 -38.78 20.69 3.05
N GLY A 598 -38.90 19.36 3.00
CA GLY A 598 -39.51 18.67 1.86
C GLY A 598 -38.75 18.83 0.54
N LEU A 599 -37.43 19.04 0.60
CA LEU A 599 -36.57 19.21 -0.58
C LEU A 599 -35.88 17.89 -0.96
N PRO A 600 -35.63 17.64 -2.26
CA PRO A 600 -34.87 16.47 -2.68
C PRO A 600 -33.38 16.63 -2.34
N TYR A 601 -32.75 15.55 -1.86
CA TYR A 601 -31.30 15.50 -1.72
C TYR A 601 -30.62 15.54 -3.09
N LYS A 602 -29.57 16.36 -3.23
CA LYS A 602 -28.74 16.48 -4.43
C LYS A 602 -27.28 16.20 -4.09
N GLN A 603 -26.74 15.12 -4.66
CA GLN A 603 -25.35 14.69 -4.42
C GLN A 603 -24.32 15.77 -4.81
N ASP A 604 -24.55 16.53 -5.89
CA ASP A 604 -23.61 17.56 -6.32
C ASP A 604 -23.51 18.72 -5.33
N THR A 605 -24.64 19.12 -4.73
CA THR A 605 -24.66 20.13 -3.66
C THR A 605 -23.93 19.64 -2.43
N PHE A 606 -24.13 18.37 -2.03
CA PHE A 606 -23.34 17.77 -0.96
C PHE A 606 -21.85 17.70 -1.30
N ASN A 607 -21.49 17.27 -2.51
CA ASN A 607 -20.11 17.18 -2.97
C ASN A 607 -19.38 18.52 -2.91
N GLN A 608 -20.05 19.63 -3.26
CA GLN A 608 -19.50 20.98 -3.14
C GLN A 608 -19.27 21.37 -1.67
N ALA A 609 -20.24 21.09 -0.80
CA ALA A 609 -20.14 21.43 0.61
C ALA A 609 -19.07 20.59 1.34
N VAL A 610 -19.07 19.27 1.11
CA VAL A 610 -18.13 18.34 1.76
C VAL A 610 -16.70 18.55 1.28
N PHE A 611 -16.50 18.99 0.04
CA PHE A 611 -15.16 19.33 -0.45
C PHE A 611 -14.51 20.46 0.37
N GLN A 612 -15.29 21.42 0.90
CA GLN A 612 -14.76 22.45 1.79
C GLN A 612 -14.28 21.88 3.13
N VAL A 613 -14.97 20.85 3.65
CA VAL A 613 -14.56 20.12 4.85
C VAL A 613 -13.26 19.36 4.58
N GLU A 614 -13.20 18.65 3.45
CA GLU A 614 -12.05 17.85 3.05
C GLU A 614 -10.81 18.72 2.79
N GLN A 615 -10.97 19.86 2.09
CA GLN A 615 -9.91 20.83 1.86
C GLN A 615 -9.51 21.53 3.18
N GLY A 616 -10.49 21.86 4.03
CA GLY A 616 -10.25 22.44 5.35
C GLY A 616 -9.35 21.56 6.22
N PHE A 617 -9.54 20.24 6.20
CA PHE A 617 -8.68 19.30 6.93
C PHE A 617 -7.19 19.39 6.52
N ILE A 618 -6.91 19.60 5.24
CA ILE A 618 -5.53 19.68 4.71
C ILE A 618 -4.82 20.93 5.22
N TYR A 619 -5.53 22.05 5.33
CA TYR A 619 -4.93 23.35 5.63
C TYR A 619 -5.23 23.88 7.04
N ASN A 620 -5.86 23.08 7.91
CA ASN A 620 -6.25 23.53 9.26
C ASN A 620 -5.08 23.74 10.22
N GLY A 621 -3.88 23.23 9.93
CA GLY A 621 -2.70 23.31 10.81
C GLY A 621 -2.87 22.66 12.18
N ARG A 622 -3.92 21.86 12.40
CA ARG A 622 -4.23 21.24 13.69
C ARG A 622 -3.18 20.21 14.04
N LYS A 623 -2.62 20.28 15.25
CA LYS A 623 -1.70 19.28 15.78
C LYS A 623 -2.48 18.13 16.41
N TYR A 624 -2.00 16.90 16.21
CA TYR A 624 -2.60 15.69 16.75
C TYR A 624 -1.64 15.00 17.72
N PRO A 625 -2.14 14.27 18.73
CA PRO A 625 -1.29 13.54 19.66
C PRO A 625 -0.41 12.50 18.96
N THR A 626 0.87 12.46 19.34
CA THR A 626 1.86 11.45 18.90
C THR A 626 2.02 10.31 19.91
N LYS A 627 1.30 10.38 21.03
CA LYS A 627 1.30 9.37 22.08
C LYS A 627 -0.12 8.84 22.28
N PRO A 628 -0.26 7.55 22.62
CA PRO A 628 -1.55 6.95 22.95
C PRO A 628 -2.30 7.71 24.07
N GLN A 629 -3.63 7.71 23.99
CA GLN A 629 -4.51 8.30 24.98
C GLN A 629 -5.60 7.32 25.41
N GLY A 630 -5.82 7.23 26.73
CA GLY A 630 -6.78 6.30 27.32
C GLY A 630 -6.24 4.87 27.45
N ASP A 631 -7.02 4.03 28.12
CA ASP A 631 -6.71 2.60 28.26
C ASP A 631 -7.43 1.80 27.16
N THR A 632 -6.65 1.06 26.38
CA THR A 632 -7.12 0.27 25.24
C THR A 632 -8.20 -0.75 25.63
N TYR A 633 -8.03 -1.42 26.78
CA TYR A 633 -8.97 -2.46 27.20
C TYR A 633 -10.29 -1.85 27.65
N GLU A 634 -10.26 -0.82 28.50
CA GLU A 634 -11.47 -0.15 28.98
C GLU A 634 -12.29 0.43 27.81
N ILE A 635 -11.62 1.03 26.83
CA ILE A 635 -12.28 1.56 25.63
C ILE A 635 -12.88 0.41 24.80
N ALA A 636 -12.10 -0.62 24.47
CA ALA A 636 -12.59 -1.76 23.69
C ALA A 636 -13.74 -2.50 24.40
N HIS A 637 -13.66 -2.66 25.72
CA HIS A 637 -14.68 -3.30 26.53
C HIS A 637 -15.98 -2.48 26.58
N ARG A 638 -15.89 -1.15 26.73
CA ARG A 638 -17.06 -0.27 26.64
C ARG A 638 -17.75 -0.40 25.27
N ILE A 639 -16.97 -0.38 24.18
CA ILE A 639 -17.48 -0.55 22.81
C ILE A 639 -18.15 -1.92 22.67
N PHE A 640 -17.52 -2.98 23.17
CA PHE A 640 -18.05 -4.34 23.13
C PHE A 640 -19.40 -4.46 23.82
N LEU A 641 -19.51 -4.03 25.08
CA LEU A 641 -20.77 -4.07 25.83
C LEU A 641 -21.90 -3.30 25.14
N LYS A 642 -21.56 -2.24 24.41
CA LYS A 642 -22.53 -1.39 23.72
C LYS A 642 -23.07 -2.01 22.45
N TYR A 643 -22.19 -2.48 21.57
CA TYR A 643 -22.58 -2.84 20.19
C TYR A 643 -22.70 -4.35 19.93
N TYR A 644 -22.03 -5.20 20.72
CA TYR A 644 -22.13 -6.65 20.52
C TYR A 644 -23.55 -7.20 20.76
N PRO A 645 -24.28 -6.84 21.84
CA PRO A 645 -25.63 -7.37 22.08
C PRO A 645 -26.67 -6.93 21.04
N GLN A 646 -26.55 -5.70 20.54
CA GLN A 646 -27.49 -5.12 19.58
C GLN A 646 -27.54 -5.92 18.27
N LYS A 647 -26.43 -6.56 17.88
CA LYS A 647 -26.37 -7.40 16.68
C LYS A 647 -26.86 -8.83 16.89
N ILE A 648 -26.65 -9.43 18.06
CA ILE A 648 -27.26 -10.74 18.37
C ILE A 648 -28.79 -10.64 18.29
N HIS A 649 -29.37 -9.52 18.70
CA HIS A 649 -30.81 -9.29 18.58
C HIS A 649 -31.27 -9.06 17.14
N LYS A 650 -30.57 -8.25 16.33
CA LYS A 650 -30.93 -8.02 14.92
C LYS A 650 -30.77 -9.28 14.06
N ASN A 651 -29.68 -10.05 14.22
CA ASN A 651 -29.47 -11.31 13.49
C ASN A 651 -30.49 -12.40 13.86
N LYS A 652 -30.96 -12.46 15.12
CA LYS A 652 -32.05 -13.37 15.51
C LYS A 652 -33.39 -13.00 14.87
N LEU A 653 -33.66 -11.72 14.70
CA LEU A 653 -34.88 -11.22 14.01
C LEU A 653 -34.80 -11.45 12.50
N ASP A 654 -33.65 -11.20 11.88
CA ASP A 654 -33.46 -11.41 10.44
C ASP A 654 -33.45 -12.92 10.08
N TRP A 655 -32.90 -13.79 10.94
CA TRP A 655 -32.96 -15.25 10.75
C TRP A 655 -34.38 -15.81 10.96
N ALA A 656 -35.18 -15.24 11.86
CA ALA A 656 -36.59 -15.61 12.03
C ALA A 656 -37.47 -15.15 10.85
N ASN A 657 -37.12 -14.02 10.22
CA ASN A 657 -37.83 -13.47 9.06
C ASN A 657 -37.43 -14.13 7.72
N ASN A 658 -36.21 -14.65 7.61
CA ASN A 658 -35.72 -15.33 6.39
C ASN A 658 -36.07 -16.83 6.30
N ASN A 659 -36.75 -17.39 7.30
CA ASN A 659 -37.21 -18.79 7.32
C ASN A 659 -38.70 -18.98 6.95
N TRP A 660 -39.31 -17.96 6.32
CA TRP A 660 -40.66 -18.05 5.76
C TRP A 660 -40.69 -17.59 4.31
N TRP A 661 -40.04 -18.32 3.40
CA TRP A 661 -40.42 -18.44 1.99
C TRP A 661 -39.93 -19.77 1.42
#